data_AF-I8QZM6-F1
#
_entry.id   AF-I8QZM6-F1
#
_cell.length_a   1.000
_cell.length_b   1.000
_cell.length_c   1.000
_cell.angle_alpha   90.00
_cell.angle_beta   90.00
_cell.angle_gamma   90.00
#
_symmetry.space_group_name_H-M   'P 1'
#
loop_
_entity.id
_entity.type
_entity.pdbx_description
1 polymer ?
#
loop_
_entity_poly.entity_id
_entity_poly.type
_entity_poly.pdbx_seq_one_letter_code
_entity_poly.pdbx_strand_id
1 'polypeptide(L)'
;MRAFDSDDYRRRVLAVVHRRGGAEHSDPFEIYDIPLAEVDTLDDAAIRARIAEVWAFWQRSRDHPRYRGVIIGLLDLHAELSEALADRTRRLALRDRVAAARATRDDERFAALDAAVARLVARFGGIPADRIAGLRAWAATQGIDESAFTLRTRRHRIVPASPAAGPPDRPRPEPIPVEVLRQIRADLDELGRITASAPPRSLFDLLGVPPGASREQIRELRDEALTRNRARRPDRRRALLDDLLAAVGALLVEGDPDAYLDALAAATSERLRPRVAAAVLVEDALLPAEAAELVAEAEADGLDSQRARAVVRSLARAQGVTAPPLPPPAAPHGFTRPPGAGAVPEPVAAPGREPQGAAPTAGAPPPVRAGDWRAAVSRARAALRAGRPVEAGEHVATARELAGETLPPIRAMDDEVETAIRAAADRWTALAPLIAAGRYRAVIPAARRLVETAADVPGPGNQLAGELLSLAEARCTAADELVARARTADAADRERLLGEVLALVTDHAEASALLAQRRPGPASTPPVQPSPVRPSPVRPSPVQPSPVQPSPSVPPVEARSSSAASPPAASPPAASPPAVPPPVGPAGAGPLVGTVAPPAAVRAHRDGRSVLVSWQPSTTAGEVRYRVIRIAADGVGRAVGVTTGSSLEDGGAPPDGAVPRYEVAAGMGGAWSVPVRTVEPGPPTGDPTSPTGVPAPAGAPGRPPVRPEATAEAAPPTRGRDEPGAGSPALAGSAADALPPPVGLRWADERLRWAWPAGCTEMMVVCRPDGPPTAADDPRAQARKVTNTRYEIDGGVPLPPGRPLYVALFCCARQAGRLVVATSAGARLQLASGGDGAGR
;
A
#
# COMPACT_ATOMS: atom_id res chain seq x y z
N MET A 1 32.52 -12.59 -36.02
CA MET A 1 31.18 -11.96 -36.04
C MET A 1 30.37 -12.59 -37.16
N ARG A 2 29.09 -12.93 -36.92
CA ARG A 2 28.22 -13.53 -37.95
C ARG A 2 27.76 -12.48 -38.97
N ALA A 3 27.43 -12.91 -40.19
CA ALA A 3 26.75 -12.06 -41.18
C ALA A 3 25.38 -11.59 -40.66
N PHE A 4 24.94 -10.41 -41.09
CA PHE A 4 23.67 -9.83 -40.64
C PHE A 4 22.48 -10.46 -41.37
N ASP A 5 21.55 -11.05 -40.61
CA ASP A 5 20.28 -11.59 -41.10
C ASP A 5 19.13 -10.74 -40.53
N SER A 6 18.27 -10.21 -41.41
CA SER A 6 17.19 -9.30 -41.01
C SER A 6 16.06 -9.98 -40.23
N ASP A 7 15.77 -11.25 -40.47
CA ASP A 7 14.70 -11.99 -39.79
C ASP A 7 15.17 -12.66 -38.50
N ASP A 8 16.42 -13.12 -38.46
CA ASP A 8 17.05 -13.53 -37.19
C ASP A 8 17.23 -12.34 -36.25
N TYR A 9 17.66 -11.17 -36.76
CA TYR A 9 17.73 -9.92 -35.98
C TYR A 9 16.37 -9.49 -35.43
N ARG A 10 15.29 -9.53 -36.24
CA ARG A 10 13.91 -9.29 -35.78
C ARG A 10 13.52 -10.23 -34.62
N ARG A 11 13.86 -11.52 -34.75
CA ARG A 11 13.49 -12.59 -33.80
C ARG A 11 14.31 -12.60 -32.51
N ARG A 12 15.61 -12.33 -32.57
CA ARG A 12 16.53 -12.37 -31.42
C ARG A 12 16.71 -11.02 -30.75
N VAL A 13 16.87 -9.93 -31.50
CA VAL A 13 17.15 -8.60 -30.94
C VAL A 13 15.86 -7.81 -30.76
N LEU A 14 15.17 -7.42 -31.83
CA LEU A 14 14.00 -6.53 -31.70
C LEU A 14 12.87 -7.12 -30.85
N ALA A 15 12.60 -8.43 -30.94
CA ALA A 15 11.60 -9.09 -30.11
C ALA A 15 11.97 -9.25 -28.62
N VAL A 16 13.25 -9.01 -28.26
CA VAL A 16 13.72 -8.95 -26.87
C VAL A 16 13.73 -7.50 -26.38
N VAL A 17 14.30 -6.58 -27.15
CA VAL A 17 14.28 -5.12 -26.89
C VAL A 17 12.84 -4.63 -26.66
N HIS A 18 11.91 -4.96 -27.57
CA HIS A 18 10.48 -4.64 -27.43
C HIS A 18 9.85 -5.26 -26.17
N ARG A 19 10.32 -6.42 -25.69
CA ARG A 19 9.77 -7.07 -24.50
C ARG A 19 10.22 -6.39 -23.21
N ARG A 20 11.37 -5.71 -23.23
CA ARG A 20 11.89 -4.95 -22.08
C ARG A 20 11.35 -3.51 -21.99
N GLY A 21 10.64 -3.04 -23.00
CA GLY A 21 10.05 -1.69 -23.07
C GLY A 21 10.63 -0.83 -24.20
N GLY A 22 11.92 -0.98 -24.49
CA GLY A 22 12.61 -0.19 -25.50
C GLY A 22 14.13 -0.36 -25.50
N ALA A 23 14.80 0.55 -26.19
CA ALA A 23 16.24 0.51 -26.44
C ALA A 23 17.06 0.82 -25.18
N GLU A 24 16.57 1.77 -24.38
CA GLU A 24 17.10 2.19 -23.08
C GLU A 24 17.23 1.05 -22.04
N HIS A 25 16.49 -0.06 -22.22
CA HIS A 25 16.60 -1.27 -21.41
C HIS A 25 17.54 -2.35 -22.02
N SER A 26 18.37 -1.99 -23.00
CA SER A 26 19.25 -2.92 -23.74
C SER A 26 20.63 -2.28 -23.99
N ASP A 27 21.69 -3.08 -24.08
CA ASP A 27 23.05 -2.53 -24.29
C ASP A 27 23.43 -2.40 -25.78
N PRO A 28 24.37 -1.49 -26.14
CA PRO A 28 24.70 -1.24 -27.54
C PRO A 28 25.22 -2.46 -28.31
N PHE A 29 25.84 -3.43 -27.63
CA PHE A 29 26.33 -4.66 -28.27
C PHE A 29 25.18 -5.60 -28.63
N GLU A 30 24.17 -5.72 -27.77
CA GLU A 30 22.92 -6.43 -28.09
C GLU A 30 22.14 -5.73 -29.21
N ILE A 31 22.00 -4.39 -29.13
CA ILE A 31 21.26 -3.58 -30.10
C ILE A 31 21.80 -3.72 -31.53
N TYR A 32 23.13 -3.76 -31.69
CA TYR A 32 23.78 -3.90 -33.01
C TYR A 32 24.16 -5.36 -33.38
N ASP A 33 23.74 -6.38 -32.62
CA ASP A 33 24.16 -7.79 -32.80
C ASP A 33 25.69 -7.95 -32.97
N ILE A 34 26.44 -7.32 -32.06
CA ILE A 34 27.89 -7.40 -31.92
C ILE A 34 28.21 -8.35 -30.75
N PRO A 35 28.86 -9.51 -30.97
CA PRO A 35 29.14 -10.46 -29.89
C PRO A 35 30.14 -9.87 -28.88
N LEU A 36 29.70 -9.68 -27.63
CA LEU A 36 30.50 -9.06 -26.55
C LEU A 36 31.86 -9.75 -26.32
N ALA A 37 31.94 -11.06 -26.53
CA ALA A 37 33.16 -11.86 -26.40
C ALA A 37 34.14 -11.76 -27.60
N GLU A 38 33.73 -11.14 -28.71
CA GLU A 38 34.56 -10.95 -29.91
C GLU A 38 35.09 -9.51 -30.04
N VAL A 39 34.61 -8.57 -29.22
CA VAL A 39 34.88 -7.11 -29.33
C VAL A 39 36.37 -6.77 -29.43
N ASP A 40 37.21 -7.53 -28.74
CA ASP A 40 38.67 -7.38 -28.69
C ASP A 40 39.34 -7.70 -30.04
N THR A 41 38.82 -8.69 -30.76
CA THR A 41 39.37 -9.17 -32.04
C THR A 41 38.79 -8.42 -33.24
N LEU A 42 37.68 -7.71 -33.06
CA LEU A 42 37.05 -6.89 -34.09
C LEU A 42 37.73 -5.53 -34.24
N ASP A 43 38.15 -5.23 -35.47
CA ASP A 43 38.61 -3.90 -35.86
C ASP A 43 37.45 -2.91 -36.00
N ASP A 44 37.78 -1.62 -36.10
CA ASP A 44 36.77 -0.56 -36.17
C ASP A 44 36.05 -0.52 -37.52
N ALA A 45 36.59 -1.15 -38.57
CA ALA A 45 35.94 -1.23 -39.89
C ALA A 45 34.79 -2.25 -39.87
N ALA A 46 35.00 -3.43 -39.28
CA ALA A 46 33.98 -4.45 -39.05
C ALA A 46 32.86 -3.93 -38.14
N ILE A 47 33.21 -3.22 -37.06
CA ILE A 47 32.22 -2.60 -36.16
C ILE A 47 31.39 -1.54 -36.88
N ARG A 48 32.02 -0.63 -37.64
CA ARG A 48 31.29 0.38 -38.43
C ARG A 48 30.42 -0.25 -39.52
N ALA A 49 30.88 -1.32 -40.17
CA ALA A 49 30.10 -2.06 -41.16
C ALA A 49 28.83 -2.66 -40.52
N ARG A 50 28.95 -3.33 -39.37
CA ARG A 50 27.80 -3.88 -38.61
C ARG A 50 26.81 -2.80 -38.18
N ILE A 51 27.29 -1.68 -37.66
CA ILE A 51 26.46 -0.54 -37.29
C ILE A 51 25.68 -0.01 -38.53
N ALA A 52 26.34 0.10 -39.69
CA ALA A 52 25.71 0.53 -40.94
C ALA A 52 24.68 -0.49 -41.50
N GLU A 53 24.99 -1.80 -41.46
CA GLU A 53 24.06 -2.88 -41.85
C GLU A 53 22.72 -2.77 -41.07
N VAL A 54 22.84 -2.68 -39.75
CA VAL A 54 21.71 -2.63 -38.80
C VAL A 54 20.95 -1.30 -38.91
N TRP A 55 21.65 -0.16 -38.97
CA TRP A 55 21.02 1.15 -39.11
C TRP A 55 20.26 1.29 -40.43
N ALA A 56 20.82 0.80 -41.54
CA ALA A 56 20.14 0.79 -42.84
C ALA A 56 18.92 -0.15 -42.82
N PHE A 57 18.96 -1.25 -42.06
CA PHE A 57 17.79 -2.10 -41.82
C PHE A 57 16.70 -1.38 -41.00
N TRP A 58 17.05 -0.63 -39.95
CA TRP A 58 16.09 0.18 -39.19
C TRP A 58 15.44 1.26 -40.07
N GLN A 59 16.22 1.97 -40.89
CA GLN A 59 15.70 2.96 -41.83
C GLN A 59 14.68 2.37 -42.82
N ARG A 60 14.92 1.16 -43.33
CA ARG A 60 13.97 0.43 -44.19
C ARG A 60 12.76 -0.15 -43.45
N SER A 61 12.76 -0.14 -42.11
CA SER A 61 11.75 -0.82 -41.27
C SER A 61 10.93 0.13 -40.37
N ARG A 62 10.98 1.45 -40.61
CA ARG A 62 10.31 2.48 -39.78
C ARG A 62 8.81 2.27 -39.62
N ASP A 63 8.16 1.72 -40.64
CA ASP A 63 6.70 1.46 -40.67
C ASP A 63 6.34 0.01 -40.32
N HIS A 64 7.25 -0.76 -39.71
CA HIS A 64 7.00 -2.16 -39.34
C HIS A 64 5.88 -2.27 -38.29
N PRO A 65 4.77 -2.99 -38.57
CA PRO A 65 3.52 -2.90 -37.79
C PRO A 65 3.66 -3.30 -36.33
N ARG A 66 4.60 -4.18 -35.98
CA ARG A 66 4.87 -4.60 -34.60
C ARG A 66 6.00 -3.82 -33.92
N TYR A 67 6.90 -3.17 -34.68
CA TYR A 67 8.17 -2.69 -34.12
C TYR A 67 8.42 -1.19 -34.34
N ARG A 68 7.51 -0.46 -34.99
CA ARG A 68 7.57 0.99 -35.25
C ARG A 68 8.12 1.82 -34.09
N GLY A 69 7.53 1.72 -32.90
CA GLY A 69 7.94 2.53 -31.73
C GLY A 69 9.38 2.30 -31.32
N VAL A 70 9.79 1.02 -31.22
CA VAL A 70 11.16 0.62 -30.86
C VAL A 70 12.16 1.04 -31.95
N ILE A 71 11.78 0.90 -33.23
CA ILE A 71 12.63 1.28 -34.36
C ILE A 71 12.80 2.81 -34.46
N ILE A 72 11.78 3.59 -34.11
CA ILE A 72 11.91 5.06 -34.00
C ILE A 72 12.89 5.42 -32.89
N GLY A 73 12.70 4.91 -31.66
CA GLY A 73 13.62 5.17 -30.56
C GLY A 73 15.07 4.74 -30.83
N LEU A 74 15.27 3.60 -31.51
CA LEU A 74 16.60 3.15 -31.96
C LEU A 74 17.24 4.07 -33.01
N LEU A 75 16.43 4.70 -33.88
CA LEU A 75 16.91 5.66 -34.87
C LEU A 75 17.25 7.00 -34.23
N ASP A 76 16.49 7.44 -33.24
CA ASP A 76 16.73 8.69 -32.51
C ASP A 76 17.98 8.58 -31.62
N LEU A 77 18.20 7.44 -30.97
CA LEU A 77 19.40 7.13 -30.17
C LEU A 77 20.63 6.71 -31.01
N HIS A 78 20.49 6.55 -32.34
CA HIS A 78 21.54 5.96 -33.18
C HIS A 78 22.90 6.68 -33.07
N ALA A 79 22.90 8.01 -33.02
CA ALA A 79 24.12 8.82 -32.98
C ALA A 79 24.94 8.53 -31.70
N GLU A 80 24.31 8.56 -30.53
CA GLU A 80 24.94 8.26 -29.24
C GLU A 80 25.42 6.80 -29.18
N LEU A 81 24.54 5.86 -29.55
CA LEU A 81 24.83 4.43 -29.50
C LEU A 81 25.96 4.01 -30.46
N SER A 82 26.13 4.71 -31.59
CA SER A 82 27.22 4.45 -32.55
C SER A 82 28.53 5.14 -32.17
N GLU A 83 28.52 6.38 -31.66
CA GLU A 83 29.73 7.05 -31.17
C GLU A 83 30.38 6.28 -30.00
N ALA A 84 29.54 5.69 -29.13
CA ALA A 84 29.99 4.86 -27.99
C ALA A 84 30.77 3.59 -28.41
N LEU A 85 30.66 3.15 -29.67
CA LEU A 85 31.31 1.97 -30.24
C LEU A 85 32.42 2.30 -31.27
N ALA A 86 32.45 3.53 -31.79
CA ALA A 86 33.25 3.93 -32.95
C ALA A 86 34.77 3.93 -32.71
N ASP A 87 35.21 4.23 -31.49
CA ASP A 87 36.61 4.15 -31.06
C ASP A 87 36.86 2.86 -30.26
N ARG A 88 38.02 2.21 -30.51
CA ARG A 88 38.45 0.99 -29.83
C ARG A 88 38.59 1.17 -28.32
N THR A 89 39.07 2.31 -27.84
CA THR A 89 39.29 2.55 -26.40
C THR A 89 37.95 2.69 -25.66
N ARG A 90 37.06 3.55 -26.17
CA ARG A 90 35.68 3.71 -25.67
C ARG A 90 34.90 2.40 -25.74
N ARG A 91 35.02 1.65 -26.84
CA ARG A 91 34.35 0.35 -27.04
C ARG A 91 34.79 -0.69 -26.01
N LEU A 92 36.08 -0.78 -25.68
CA LEU A 92 36.57 -1.70 -24.64
C LEU A 92 36.12 -1.26 -23.24
N ALA A 93 36.19 0.03 -22.92
CA ALA A 93 35.67 0.56 -21.65
C ALA A 93 34.12 0.46 -21.52
N LEU A 94 33.40 0.36 -22.63
CA LEU A 94 31.97 0.04 -22.67
C LEU A 94 31.74 -1.47 -22.51
N ARG A 95 32.52 -2.32 -23.19
CA ARG A 95 32.50 -3.79 -23.05
C ARG A 95 32.59 -4.18 -21.59
N ASP A 96 33.53 -3.60 -20.84
CA ASP A 96 33.74 -3.96 -19.43
C ASP A 96 32.59 -3.52 -18.51
N ARG A 97 32.04 -2.32 -18.73
CA ARG A 97 30.85 -1.86 -17.99
C ARG A 97 29.62 -2.71 -18.32
N VAL A 98 29.43 -3.11 -19.57
CA VAL A 98 28.35 -4.00 -20.00
C VAL A 98 28.53 -5.42 -19.46
N ALA A 99 29.76 -5.95 -19.49
CA ALA A 99 30.08 -7.27 -18.92
C ALA A 99 29.84 -7.30 -17.41
N ALA A 100 30.28 -6.28 -16.67
CA ALA A 100 29.99 -6.11 -15.25
C ALA A 100 28.48 -6.01 -14.99
N ALA A 101 27.76 -5.15 -15.71
CA ALA A 101 26.30 -4.99 -15.54
C ALA A 101 25.50 -6.25 -15.93
N ARG A 102 25.98 -7.06 -16.89
CA ARG A 102 25.40 -8.38 -17.18
C ARG A 102 25.68 -9.37 -16.05
N ALA A 103 26.92 -9.43 -15.55
CA ALA A 103 27.28 -10.27 -14.41
C ALA A 103 26.49 -9.92 -13.14
N THR A 104 26.29 -8.64 -12.82
CA THR A 104 25.45 -8.20 -11.70
C THR A 104 24.01 -8.71 -11.84
N ARG A 105 23.37 -8.55 -13.01
CA ARG A 105 22.00 -9.04 -13.24
C ARG A 105 21.88 -10.57 -13.19
N ASP A 106 22.90 -11.29 -13.66
CA ASP A 106 22.94 -12.75 -13.53
C ASP A 106 23.14 -13.16 -12.06
N ASP A 107 24.04 -12.53 -11.31
CA ASP A 107 24.23 -12.83 -9.88
C ASP A 107 23.01 -12.42 -9.03
N GLU A 108 22.28 -11.36 -9.38
CA GLU A 108 20.95 -11.04 -8.83
C GLU A 108 19.94 -12.16 -9.12
N ARG A 109 19.84 -12.61 -10.38
CA ARG A 109 18.97 -13.73 -10.81
C ARG A 109 19.32 -15.05 -10.10
N PHE A 110 20.59 -15.29 -9.81
CA PHE A 110 21.05 -16.50 -9.10
C PHE A 110 21.15 -16.34 -7.57
N ALA A 111 20.99 -15.13 -7.01
CA ALA A 111 21.26 -14.85 -5.60
C ALA A 111 20.45 -15.76 -4.65
N ALA A 112 19.16 -15.93 -4.92
CA ALA A 112 18.29 -16.79 -4.11
C ALA A 112 18.67 -18.27 -4.22
N LEU A 113 19.08 -18.75 -5.41
CA LEU A 113 19.55 -20.13 -5.63
C LEU A 113 20.87 -20.37 -4.90
N ASP A 114 21.82 -19.46 -5.03
CA ASP A 114 23.12 -19.53 -4.38
C ASP A 114 22.98 -19.49 -2.86
N ALA A 115 22.07 -18.67 -2.32
CA ALA A 115 21.76 -18.64 -0.89
C ALA A 115 21.11 -19.95 -0.40
N ALA A 116 20.18 -20.53 -1.17
CA ALA A 116 19.58 -21.82 -0.85
C ALA A 116 20.62 -22.96 -0.87
N VAL A 117 21.50 -22.98 -1.88
CA VAL A 117 22.61 -23.94 -1.98
C VAL A 117 23.61 -23.75 -0.84
N ALA A 118 23.99 -22.52 -0.49
CA ALA A 118 24.90 -22.24 0.61
C ALA A 118 24.37 -22.79 1.94
N ARG A 119 23.06 -22.63 2.22
CA ARG A 119 22.41 -23.21 3.41
C ARG A 119 22.46 -24.74 3.42
N LEU A 120 22.27 -25.41 2.28
CA LEU A 120 22.41 -26.87 2.17
C LEU A 120 23.88 -27.31 2.39
N VAL A 121 24.82 -26.66 1.71
CA VAL A 121 26.26 -26.97 1.79
C VAL A 121 26.80 -26.79 3.21
N ALA A 122 26.43 -25.70 3.89
CA ALA A 122 26.83 -25.43 5.28
C ALA A 122 26.27 -26.47 6.27
N ARG A 123 25.08 -27.04 6.00
CA ARG A 123 24.42 -28.01 6.89
C ARG A 123 24.84 -29.47 6.64
N PHE A 124 25.12 -29.84 5.39
CA PHE A 124 25.32 -31.23 4.97
C PHE A 124 26.70 -31.51 4.33
N GLY A 125 27.58 -30.52 4.25
CA GLY A 125 28.88 -30.63 3.56
C GLY A 125 28.75 -30.81 2.04
N GLY A 126 27.63 -30.36 1.47
CA GLY A 126 27.27 -30.50 0.06
C GLY A 126 25.75 -30.42 -0.14
N ILE A 127 25.28 -30.68 -1.37
CA ILE A 127 23.85 -30.72 -1.70
C ILE A 127 23.35 -32.17 -1.53
N PRO A 128 22.34 -32.45 -0.66
CA PRO A 128 21.77 -33.79 -0.55
C PRO A 128 21.07 -34.22 -1.85
N ALA A 129 21.30 -35.47 -2.28
CA ALA A 129 20.80 -35.98 -3.55
C ALA A 129 19.25 -35.95 -3.67
N ASP A 130 18.54 -36.19 -2.57
CA ASP A 130 17.08 -36.10 -2.48
C ASP A 130 16.55 -34.67 -2.71
N ARG A 131 17.36 -33.64 -2.42
CA ARG A 131 16.96 -32.23 -2.51
C ARG A 131 17.18 -31.62 -3.88
N ILE A 132 17.96 -32.25 -4.76
CA ILE A 132 18.27 -31.70 -6.10
C ILE A 132 17.00 -31.53 -6.93
N ALA A 133 16.06 -32.49 -6.87
CA ALA A 133 14.80 -32.42 -7.61
C ALA A 133 13.91 -31.24 -7.15
N GLY A 134 13.81 -31.02 -5.83
CA GLY A 134 13.07 -29.88 -5.26
C GLY A 134 13.74 -28.54 -5.55
N LEU A 135 15.08 -28.46 -5.42
CA LEU A 135 15.85 -27.25 -5.70
C LEU A 135 15.77 -26.84 -7.19
N ARG A 136 15.78 -27.82 -8.10
CA ARG A 136 15.52 -27.64 -9.54
C ARG A 136 14.12 -27.08 -9.79
N ALA A 137 13.09 -27.73 -9.24
CA ALA A 137 11.70 -27.31 -9.43
C ALA A 137 11.46 -25.89 -8.90
N TRP A 138 12.05 -25.56 -7.75
CA TRP A 138 12.05 -24.21 -7.19
C TRP A 138 12.80 -23.21 -8.08
N ALA A 139 13.99 -23.53 -8.59
CA ALA A 139 14.75 -22.65 -9.49
C ALA A 139 13.98 -22.34 -10.78
N ALA A 140 13.22 -23.30 -11.32
CA ALA A 140 12.35 -23.09 -12.48
C ALA A 140 11.24 -22.04 -12.22
N THR A 141 10.72 -21.92 -10.98
CA THR A 141 9.76 -20.83 -10.64
C THR A 141 10.40 -19.45 -10.72
N GLN A 142 11.71 -19.36 -10.50
CA GLN A 142 12.51 -18.13 -10.59
C GLN A 142 13.01 -17.86 -12.03
N GLY A 143 12.49 -18.59 -13.03
CA GLY A 143 12.91 -18.44 -14.42
C GLY A 143 14.34 -18.91 -14.71
N ILE A 144 14.90 -19.80 -13.87
CA ILE A 144 16.19 -20.46 -14.12
C ILE A 144 15.91 -21.78 -14.84
N ASP A 145 16.46 -21.94 -16.05
CA ASP A 145 16.34 -23.17 -16.83
C ASP A 145 17.29 -24.28 -16.34
N GLU A 146 17.06 -25.52 -16.78
CA GLU A 146 17.85 -26.70 -16.38
C GLU A 146 19.35 -26.57 -16.70
N SER A 147 19.69 -25.91 -17.81
CA SER A 147 21.10 -25.76 -18.24
C SER A 147 21.83 -24.75 -17.35
N ALA A 148 21.19 -23.62 -17.05
CA ALA A 148 21.66 -22.61 -16.11
C ALA A 148 21.77 -23.17 -14.68
N PHE A 149 20.74 -23.90 -14.22
CA PHE A 149 20.72 -24.58 -12.93
C PHE A 149 21.90 -25.56 -12.80
N THR A 150 22.11 -26.42 -13.81
CA THR A 150 23.22 -27.38 -13.84
C THR A 150 24.58 -26.67 -13.86
N LEU A 151 24.72 -25.61 -14.66
CA LEU A 151 25.98 -24.85 -14.80
C LEU A 151 26.36 -24.10 -13.51
N ARG A 152 25.39 -23.61 -12.73
CA ARG A 152 25.60 -22.95 -11.43
C ARG A 152 25.84 -23.97 -10.31
N THR A 153 25.09 -25.09 -10.29
CA THR A 153 25.17 -26.09 -9.20
C THR A 153 26.36 -27.05 -9.28
N ARG A 154 26.94 -27.31 -10.47
CA ARG A 154 28.09 -28.22 -10.67
C ARG A 154 29.32 -27.97 -9.78
N ARG A 155 29.46 -26.76 -9.22
CA ARG A 155 30.57 -26.39 -8.32
C ARG A 155 30.41 -26.91 -6.88
N HIS A 156 29.29 -27.56 -6.56
CA HIS A 156 28.98 -28.07 -5.23
C HIS A 156 28.93 -29.61 -5.22
N ARG A 157 29.56 -30.23 -4.22
CA ARG A 157 29.55 -31.68 -4.04
C ARG A 157 28.13 -32.19 -3.75
N ILE A 158 27.69 -33.22 -4.46
CA ILE A 158 26.46 -33.96 -4.14
C ILE A 158 26.77 -34.99 -3.03
N VAL A 159 25.87 -35.11 -2.05
CA VAL A 159 26.02 -36.00 -0.88
C VAL A 159 24.84 -36.98 -0.86
N PRO A 160 25.05 -38.28 -0.58
CA PRO A 160 23.94 -39.22 -0.41
C PRO A 160 23.03 -38.78 0.74
N ALA A 161 21.72 -38.96 0.58
CA ALA A 161 20.74 -38.61 1.60
C ALA A 161 20.94 -39.48 2.85
N SER A 162 21.20 -38.85 4.00
CA SER A 162 21.31 -39.56 5.28
C SER A 162 19.92 -40.07 5.69
N PRO A 163 19.71 -41.38 5.90
CA PRO A 163 18.42 -41.89 6.35
C PRO A 163 18.09 -41.33 7.76
N ALA A 164 16.87 -40.85 7.94
CA ALA A 164 16.40 -40.37 9.23
C ALA A 164 16.27 -41.55 10.21
N ALA A 165 17.22 -41.66 11.14
CA ALA A 165 17.28 -42.76 12.10
C ALA A 165 16.15 -42.66 13.15
N GLY A 166 15.05 -43.36 12.89
CA GLY A 166 14.13 -43.85 13.92
C GLY A 166 14.43 -45.32 14.24
N PRO A 167 14.19 -45.79 15.48
CA PRO A 167 14.52 -47.17 15.86
C PRO A 167 13.61 -48.19 15.15
N PRO A 168 14.16 -49.24 14.53
CA PRO A 168 13.37 -50.36 14.04
C PRO A 168 13.17 -51.39 15.17
N ASP A 169 11.98 -51.44 15.75
CA ASP A 169 11.14 -52.66 15.60
C ASP A 169 9.71 -52.47 16.15
N ARG A 170 8.74 -52.59 15.24
CA ARG A 170 7.35 -53.03 15.47
C ARG A 170 6.75 -53.28 14.08
N PRO A 171 6.01 -54.38 13.86
CA PRO A 171 5.16 -54.47 12.67
C PRO A 171 4.18 -53.30 12.70
N ARG A 172 4.13 -52.50 11.62
CA ARG A 172 3.19 -51.39 11.54
C ARG A 172 1.77 -51.97 11.50
N PRO A 173 0.84 -51.50 12.35
CA PRO A 173 -0.55 -51.90 12.24
C PRO A 173 -1.11 -51.49 10.87
N GLU A 174 -2.08 -52.24 10.37
CA GLU A 174 -2.72 -51.98 9.09
C GLU A 174 -3.42 -50.61 9.12
N PRO A 175 -3.20 -49.72 8.13
CA PRO A 175 -3.66 -48.35 8.21
C PRO A 175 -5.19 -48.26 8.12
N ILE A 176 -5.81 -47.59 9.09
CA ILE A 176 -7.26 -47.36 9.13
C ILE A 176 -7.69 -46.59 7.85
N PRO A 177 -8.64 -47.11 7.05
CA PRO A 177 -9.07 -46.44 5.83
C PRO A 177 -9.65 -45.05 6.08
N VAL A 178 -9.33 -44.10 5.20
CA VAL A 178 -9.77 -42.69 5.32
C VAL A 178 -11.30 -42.58 5.29
N GLU A 179 -11.95 -43.49 4.58
CA GLU A 179 -13.40 -43.65 4.47
C GLU A 179 -14.04 -43.92 5.85
N VAL A 180 -13.39 -44.72 6.70
CA VAL A 180 -13.87 -45.03 8.06
C VAL A 180 -13.78 -43.79 8.95
N LEU A 181 -12.67 -43.04 8.87
CA LEU A 181 -12.54 -41.77 9.61
C LEU A 181 -13.58 -40.74 9.15
N ARG A 182 -13.83 -40.65 7.83
CA ARG A 182 -14.82 -39.75 7.24
C ARG A 182 -16.25 -40.09 7.69
N GLN A 183 -16.58 -41.38 7.75
CA GLN A 183 -17.86 -41.87 8.26
C GLN A 183 -18.03 -41.51 9.75
N ILE A 184 -17.06 -41.86 10.60
CA ILE A 184 -17.08 -41.55 12.03
C ILE A 184 -17.25 -40.05 12.28
N ARG A 185 -16.58 -39.18 11.51
CA ARG A 185 -16.76 -37.73 11.62
C ARG A 185 -18.18 -37.29 11.27
N ALA A 186 -18.73 -37.76 10.15
CA ALA A 186 -20.10 -37.47 9.74
C ALA A 186 -21.14 -37.92 10.78
N ASP A 187 -20.90 -39.06 11.43
CA ASP A 187 -21.77 -39.61 12.48
C ASP A 187 -21.69 -38.81 13.79
N LEU A 188 -20.50 -38.33 14.18
CA LEU A 188 -20.34 -37.40 15.30
C LEU A 188 -21.02 -36.05 15.02
N ASP A 189 -20.94 -35.53 13.79
CA ASP A 189 -21.61 -34.30 13.37
C ASP A 189 -23.14 -34.45 13.24
N GLU A 190 -23.63 -35.65 12.89
CA GLU A 190 -25.06 -35.98 12.99
C GLU A 190 -25.52 -36.10 14.45
N LEU A 191 -24.70 -36.67 15.33
CA LEU A 191 -25.01 -36.78 16.75
C LEU A 191 -25.14 -35.40 17.40
N GLY A 192 -24.22 -34.47 17.11
CA GLY A 192 -24.34 -33.08 17.56
C GLY A 192 -25.65 -32.42 17.10
N ARG A 193 -25.98 -32.57 15.81
CA ARG A 193 -27.23 -32.03 15.21
C ARG A 193 -28.49 -32.63 15.85
N ILE A 194 -28.57 -33.94 16.01
CA ILE A 194 -29.70 -34.64 16.64
C ILE A 194 -29.85 -34.28 18.13
N THR A 195 -28.75 -33.91 18.80
CA THR A 195 -28.75 -33.58 20.24
C THR A 195 -28.77 -32.08 20.54
N ALA A 196 -28.87 -31.22 19.51
CA ALA A 196 -28.77 -29.76 19.62
C ALA A 196 -27.55 -29.29 20.45
N SER A 197 -26.46 -30.05 20.38
CA SER A 197 -25.26 -29.89 21.20
C SER A 197 -24.03 -29.77 20.29
N ALA A 198 -22.89 -29.32 20.84
CA ALA A 198 -21.63 -29.39 20.12
C ALA A 198 -21.30 -30.87 19.76
N PRO A 199 -20.95 -31.19 18.51
CA PRO A 199 -20.57 -32.55 18.14
C PRO A 199 -19.26 -32.94 18.84
N PRO A 200 -19.13 -34.17 19.38
CA PRO A 200 -17.86 -34.61 19.97
C PRO A 200 -16.78 -34.65 18.88
N ARG A 201 -15.56 -34.27 19.23
CA ARG A 201 -14.48 -34.07 18.26
C ARG A 201 -13.87 -35.37 17.76
N SER A 202 -13.84 -36.40 18.61
CA SER A 202 -13.32 -37.73 18.31
C SER A 202 -14.02 -38.81 19.15
N LEU A 203 -13.70 -40.09 18.91
CA LEU A 203 -14.24 -41.20 19.70
C LEU A 203 -13.80 -41.17 21.18
N PHE A 204 -12.68 -40.51 21.52
CA PHE A 204 -12.27 -40.28 22.91
C PHE A 204 -13.18 -39.24 23.59
N ASP A 205 -13.50 -38.15 22.88
CA ASP A 205 -14.38 -37.08 23.35
C ASP A 205 -15.84 -37.56 23.52
N LEU A 206 -16.31 -38.43 22.62
CA LEU A 206 -17.61 -39.11 22.73
C LEU A 206 -17.76 -39.92 24.04
N LEU A 207 -16.68 -40.54 24.51
CA LEU A 207 -16.62 -41.28 25.77
C LEU A 207 -16.30 -40.41 26.98
N GLY A 208 -15.82 -39.17 26.78
CA GLY A 208 -15.33 -38.29 27.83
C GLY A 208 -14.00 -38.76 28.47
N VAL A 209 -13.12 -39.41 27.70
CA VAL A 209 -11.81 -39.89 28.20
C VAL A 209 -10.64 -39.14 27.57
N PRO A 210 -9.52 -38.93 28.31
CA PRO A 210 -8.31 -38.39 27.72
C PRO A 210 -7.63 -39.41 26.78
N PRO A 211 -7.03 -38.95 25.67
CA PRO A 211 -6.05 -39.72 24.92
C PRO A 211 -4.95 -40.27 25.84
N GLY A 212 -4.65 -41.57 25.72
CA GLY A 212 -3.75 -42.30 26.63
C GLY A 212 -4.43 -43.03 27.80
N ALA A 213 -5.77 -43.01 27.91
CA ALA A 213 -6.51 -43.92 28.78
C ALA A 213 -6.26 -45.40 28.42
N SER A 214 -6.35 -46.31 29.39
CA SER A 214 -6.11 -47.74 29.13
C SER A 214 -7.25 -48.38 28.31
N ARG A 215 -6.94 -49.48 27.60
CA ARG A 215 -7.95 -50.19 26.78
C ARG A 215 -9.06 -50.78 27.64
N GLU A 216 -8.75 -51.16 28.87
CA GLU A 216 -9.68 -51.63 29.89
C GLU A 216 -10.64 -50.50 30.30
N GLN A 217 -10.12 -49.32 30.62
CA GLN A 217 -10.92 -48.14 30.98
C GLN A 217 -11.82 -47.68 29.81
N ILE A 218 -11.31 -47.72 28.58
CA ILE A 218 -12.08 -47.44 27.36
C ILE A 218 -13.20 -48.47 27.18
N ARG A 219 -12.92 -49.76 27.40
CA ARG A 219 -13.92 -50.85 27.32
C ARG A 219 -15.02 -50.69 28.36
N GLU A 220 -14.67 -50.42 29.63
CA GLU A 220 -15.64 -50.20 30.71
C GLU A 220 -16.58 -49.03 30.41
N LEU A 221 -16.05 -47.88 29.99
CA LEU A 221 -16.85 -46.69 29.71
C LEU A 221 -17.68 -46.83 28.42
N ARG A 222 -17.18 -47.55 27.40
CA ARG A 222 -17.95 -47.98 26.22
C ARG A 222 -19.14 -48.85 26.64
N ASP A 223 -18.94 -49.81 27.53
CA ASP A 223 -19.96 -50.78 27.92
C ASP A 223 -21.01 -50.16 28.87
N GLU A 224 -20.62 -49.19 29.71
CA GLU A 224 -21.57 -48.31 30.43
C GLU A 224 -22.37 -47.42 29.45
N ALA A 225 -21.73 -46.86 28.43
CA ALA A 225 -22.39 -46.05 27.40
C ALA A 225 -23.38 -46.88 26.57
N LEU A 226 -23.01 -48.09 26.14
CA LEU A 226 -23.89 -49.04 25.44
C LEU A 226 -25.10 -49.42 26.31
N THR A 227 -24.88 -49.68 27.60
CA THR A 227 -25.96 -50.00 28.54
C THR A 227 -26.94 -48.82 28.68
N ARG A 228 -26.43 -47.60 28.83
CA ARG A 228 -27.24 -46.36 28.86
C ARG A 228 -27.93 -46.07 27.51
N ASN A 229 -27.35 -46.48 26.39
CA ASN A 229 -27.95 -46.30 25.06
C ASN A 229 -29.09 -47.30 24.79
N ARG A 230 -28.90 -48.57 25.17
CA ARG A 230 -29.92 -49.63 25.05
C ARG A 230 -31.18 -49.35 25.86
N ALA A 231 -31.07 -48.62 26.97
CA ALA A 231 -32.19 -48.13 27.76
C ALA A 231 -33.00 -46.99 27.09
N ARG A 232 -32.52 -46.41 25.98
CA ARG A 232 -33.26 -45.41 25.20
C ARG A 232 -34.32 -46.06 24.32
N ARG A 233 -35.39 -45.28 24.06
CA ARG A 233 -36.37 -45.58 23.01
C ARG A 233 -35.65 -45.86 21.68
N PRO A 234 -36.11 -46.83 20.87
CA PRO A 234 -35.63 -47.00 19.49
C PRO A 234 -35.94 -45.74 18.67
N ASP A 235 -34.89 -45.02 18.29
CA ASP A 235 -34.93 -43.82 17.46
C ASP A 235 -33.58 -43.65 16.70
N ARG A 236 -33.49 -42.61 15.84
CA ARG A 236 -32.29 -42.32 15.04
C ARG A 236 -31.07 -41.96 15.89
N ARG A 237 -31.26 -41.39 17.09
CA ARG A 237 -30.17 -41.05 18.02
C ARG A 237 -29.57 -42.32 18.61
N ARG A 238 -30.42 -43.27 19.00
CA ARG A 238 -29.98 -44.55 19.57
C ARG A 238 -29.17 -45.36 18.56
N ALA A 239 -29.67 -45.52 17.32
CA ALA A 239 -28.96 -46.25 16.27
C ALA A 239 -27.56 -45.68 16.04
N LEU A 240 -27.47 -44.37 15.80
CA LEU A 240 -26.22 -43.65 15.60
C LEU A 240 -25.23 -43.79 16.76
N LEU A 241 -25.72 -43.84 18.01
CA LEU A 241 -24.90 -44.10 19.18
C LEU A 241 -24.46 -45.58 19.30
N ASP A 242 -25.30 -46.54 18.87
CA ASP A 242 -24.91 -47.96 18.83
C ASP A 242 -23.81 -48.17 17.75
N ASP A 243 -23.91 -47.51 16.58
CA ASP A 243 -22.91 -47.52 15.51
C ASP A 243 -21.57 -46.88 15.95
N LEU A 244 -21.63 -45.69 16.55
CA LEU A 244 -20.43 -45.01 17.08
C LEU A 244 -19.75 -45.79 18.22
N LEU A 245 -20.52 -46.45 19.09
CA LEU A 245 -19.95 -47.30 20.15
C LEU A 245 -19.42 -48.65 19.63
N ALA A 246 -19.93 -49.14 18.50
CA ALA A 246 -19.30 -50.23 17.75
C ALA A 246 -17.96 -49.79 17.14
N ALA A 247 -17.86 -48.58 16.59
CA ALA A 247 -16.60 -48.01 16.10
C ALA A 247 -15.56 -47.82 17.23
N VAL A 248 -15.99 -47.39 18.43
CA VAL A 248 -15.15 -47.41 19.65
C VAL A 248 -14.63 -48.83 19.93
N GLY A 249 -15.50 -49.84 19.85
CA GLY A 249 -15.11 -51.24 20.05
C GLY A 249 -14.02 -51.69 19.07
N ALA A 250 -14.30 -51.56 17.77
CA ALA A 250 -13.41 -52.00 16.71
C ALA A 250 -12.06 -51.26 16.72
N LEU A 251 -12.04 -49.94 16.94
CA LEU A 251 -10.83 -49.12 16.76
C LEU A 251 -10.04 -48.85 18.06
N LEU A 252 -10.71 -48.74 19.21
CA LEU A 252 -10.06 -48.35 20.48
C LEU A 252 -9.97 -49.49 21.52
N VAL A 253 -10.78 -50.54 21.39
CA VAL A 253 -10.78 -51.67 22.34
C VAL A 253 -10.13 -52.92 21.73
N GLU A 254 -10.48 -53.24 20.48
CA GLU A 254 -9.96 -54.39 19.73
C GLU A 254 -8.76 -53.99 18.84
N GLY A 255 -8.87 -52.86 18.15
CA GLY A 255 -7.79 -52.22 17.38
C GLY A 255 -6.72 -51.55 18.25
N ASP A 256 -6.02 -50.55 17.71
CA ASP A 256 -4.99 -49.80 18.45
C ASP A 256 -5.35 -48.31 18.61
N PRO A 257 -5.55 -47.80 19.84
CA PRO A 257 -5.94 -46.41 20.07
C PRO A 257 -4.95 -45.39 19.49
N ASP A 258 -3.65 -45.69 19.54
CA ASP A 258 -2.62 -44.81 18.96
C ASP A 258 -2.68 -44.81 17.43
N ALA A 259 -2.98 -45.94 16.78
CA ALA A 259 -3.16 -46.00 15.33
C ALA A 259 -4.38 -45.17 14.86
N TYR A 260 -5.46 -45.10 15.65
CA TYR A 260 -6.58 -44.17 15.38
C TYR A 260 -6.14 -42.70 15.48
N LEU A 261 -5.36 -42.35 16.50
CA LEU A 261 -4.83 -40.98 16.67
C LEU A 261 -3.77 -40.63 15.61
N ASP A 262 -2.96 -41.58 15.15
CA ASP A 262 -2.03 -41.43 14.02
C ASP A 262 -2.79 -41.23 12.70
N ALA A 263 -3.87 -41.97 12.46
CA ALA A 263 -4.68 -41.86 11.25
C ALA A 263 -5.45 -40.52 11.20
N LEU A 264 -5.99 -40.05 12.33
CA LEU A 264 -6.49 -38.67 12.46
C LEU A 264 -5.39 -37.63 12.18
N ALA A 265 -4.21 -37.81 12.78
CA ALA A 265 -3.09 -36.88 12.59
C ALA A 265 -2.60 -36.83 11.13
N ALA A 266 -2.66 -37.94 10.40
CA ALA A 266 -2.40 -37.99 8.96
C ALA A 266 -3.46 -37.20 8.17
N ALA A 267 -4.75 -37.42 8.44
CA ALA A 267 -5.85 -36.71 7.75
C ALA A 267 -5.80 -35.18 7.98
N THR A 268 -5.57 -34.73 9.22
CA THR A 268 -5.37 -33.31 9.53
C THR A 268 -4.07 -32.77 8.92
N SER A 269 -3.00 -33.57 8.82
CA SER A 269 -1.75 -33.17 8.13
C SER A 269 -1.97 -32.89 6.64
N GLU A 270 -2.77 -33.72 5.95
CA GLU A 270 -3.15 -33.46 4.55
C GLU A 270 -3.92 -32.14 4.42
N ARG A 271 -4.92 -31.90 5.30
CA ARG A 271 -5.78 -30.70 5.22
C ARG A 271 -5.06 -29.40 5.56
N LEU A 272 -4.15 -29.40 6.54
CA LEU A 272 -3.43 -28.19 6.96
C LEU A 272 -2.23 -27.84 6.05
N ARG A 273 -1.70 -28.80 5.28
CA ARG A 273 -0.51 -28.60 4.42
C ARG A 273 -0.61 -27.39 3.48
N PRO A 274 -1.72 -27.12 2.77
CA PRO A 274 -1.82 -25.96 1.87
C PRO A 274 -1.78 -24.62 2.62
N ARG A 275 -2.36 -24.54 3.83
CA ARG A 275 -2.34 -23.31 4.64
C ARG A 275 -0.98 -23.06 5.29
N VAL A 276 -0.29 -24.10 5.74
CA VAL A 276 1.11 -23.96 6.19
C VAL A 276 2.03 -23.53 5.03
N ALA A 277 1.79 -24.04 3.82
CA ALA A 277 2.52 -23.60 2.63
C ALA A 277 2.23 -22.12 2.29
N ALA A 278 0.96 -21.68 2.41
CA ALA A 278 0.57 -20.30 2.13
C ALA A 278 1.14 -19.30 3.14
N ALA A 279 1.06 -19.58 4.45
CA ALA A 279 1.66 -18.73 5.49
C ALA A 279 3.17 -18.54 5.28
N VAL A 280 3.89 -19.66 5.10
CA VAL A 280 5.34 -19.65 4.83
C VAL A 280 5.69 -18.94 3.52
N LEU A 281 4.82 -18.97 2.51
CA LEU A 281 5.04 -18.25 1.24
C LEU A 281 4.85 -16.72 1.37
N VAL A 282 4.02 -16.26 2.31
CA VAL A 282 3.73 -14.83 2.51
C VAL A 282 4.76 -14.18 3.45
N GLU A 283 5.12 -14.85 4.55
CA GLU A 283 5.94 -14.28 5.64
C GLU A 283 7.40 -14.80 5.70
N ASP A 284 7.81 -15.69 4.77
CA ASP A 284 9.08 -16.48 4.79
C ASP A 284 9.30 -17.29 6.10
N ALA A 285 8.25 -17.39 6.93
CA ALA A 285 8.23 -18.01 8.24
C ALA A 285 6.80 -18.51 8.55
N LEU A 286 6.64 -19.23 9.66
CA LEU A 286 5.33 -19.49 10.25
C LEU A 286 5.25 -18.71 11.56
N LEU A 287 4.35 -17.72 11.63
CA LEU A 287 4.30 -16.82 12.77
C LEU A 287 3.73 -17.52 14.03
N PRO A 288 4.10 -17.09 15.25
CA PRO A 288 3.62 -17.72 16.48
C PRO A 288 2.09 -17.72 16.64
N ALA A 289 1.41 -16.70 16.10
CA ALA A 289 -0.05 -16.61 16.09
C ALA A 289 -0.68 -17.64 15.15
N GLU A 290 -0.27 -17.66 13.88
CA GLU A 290 -0.74 -18.62 12.88
C GLU A 290 -0.48 -20.06 13.33
N ALA A 291 0.71 -20.33 13.90
CA ALA A 291 1.06 -21.64 14.43
C ALA A 291 0.16 -22.06 15.61
N ALA A 292 -0.29 -21.12 16.43
CA ALA A 292 -1.26 -21.38 17.49
C ALA A 292 -2.68 -21.61 16.94
N GLU A 293 -3.10 -20.86 15.91
CA GLU A 293 -4.38 -21.07 15.22
C GLU A 293 -4.44 -22.44 14.53
N LEU A 294 -3.37 -22.84 13.84
CA LEU A 294 -3.25 -24.15 13.20
C LEU A 294 -3.23 -25.30 14.21
N VAL A 295 -2.69 -25.09 15.42
CA VAL A 295 -2.81 -26.06 16.53
C VAL A 295 -4.24 -26.10 17.07
N ALA A 296 -4.89 -24.95 17.27
CA ALA A 296 -6.27 -24.88 17.74
C ALA A 296 -7.26 -25.53 16.75
N GLU A 297 -7.00 -25.43 15.44
CA GLU A 297 -7.77 -26.11 14.40
C GLU A 297 -7.53 -27.63 14.41
N ALA A 298 -6.29 -28.07 14.59
CA ALA A 298 -5.98 -29.50 14.77
C ALA A 298 -6.62 -30.07 16.06
N GLU A 299 -6.71 -29.27 17.13
CA GLU A 299 -7.44 -29.62 18.35
C GLU A 299 -8.97 -29.56 18.17
N ALA A 300 -9.49 -28.82 17.17
CA ALA A 300 -10.90 -28.82 16.78
C ALA A 300 -11.27 -30.08 15.97
N ASP A 301 -10.33 -30.61 15.17
CA ASP A 301 -10.45 -31.91 14.48
C ASP A 301 -10.47 -33.11 15.45
N GLY A 302 -10.10 -32.91 16.71
CA GLY A 302 -10.09 -33.96 17.74
C GLY A 302 -8.76 -34.66 17.94
N LEU A 303 -7.64 -34.11 17.44
CA LEU A 303 -6.30 -34.49 17.90
C LEU A 303 -6.10 -33.99 19.33
N ASP A 304 -5.28 -34.70 20.12
CA ASP A 304 -4.75 -34.15 21.36
C ASP A 304 -3.72 -33.04 21.08
N SER A 305 -3.48 -32.19 22.09
CA SER A 305 -2.58 -31.04 21.94
C SER A 305 -1.14 -31.45 21.57
N GLN A 306 -0.62 -32.58 22.06
CA GLN A 306 0.73 -33.03 21.73
C GLN A 306 0.85 -33.45 20.26
N ARG A 307 -0.13 -34.21 19.73
CA ARG A 307 -0.20 -34.60 18.32
C ARG A 307 -0.52 -33.41 17.41
N ALA A 308 -1.42 -32.51 17.79
CA ALA A 308 -1.69 -31.25 17.06
C ALA A 308 -0.41 -30.40 16.90
N ARG A 309 0.34 -30.19 17.99
CA ARG A 309 1.66 -29.54 17.95
C ARG A 309 2.67 -30.32 17.11
N ALA A 310 2.62 -31.65 17.10
CA ALA A 310 3.52 -32.47 16.29
C ALA A 310 3.24 -32.31 14.78
N VAL A 311 1.96 -32.29 14.37
CA VAL A 311 1.52 -32.03 12.99
C VAL A 311 2.02 -30.68 12.50
N VAL A 312 1.72 -29.58 13.22
CA VAL A 312 2.13 -28.23 12.80
C VAL A 312 3.66 -28.10 12.74
N ARG A 313 4.40 -28.66 13.73
CA ARG A 313 5.87 -28.71 13.69
C ARG A 313 6.42 -29.57 12.54
N SER A 314 5.71 -30.62 12.11
CA SER A 314 6.10 -31.46 10.99
C SER A 314 5.90 -30.74 9.66
N LEU A 315 4.74 -30.09 9.47
CA LEU A 315 4.42 -29.33 8.27
C LEU A 315 5.36 -28.12 8.07
N ALA A 316 5.66 -27.36 9.12
CA ALA A 316 6.63 -26.25 9.03
C ALA A 316 8.02 -26.74 8.59
N ARG A 317 8.51 -27.84 9.17
CA ARG A 317 9.78 -28.48 8.78
C ARG A 317 9.75 -29.02 7.35
N ALA A 318 8.61 -29.48 6.85
CA ALA A 318 8.45 -29.90 5.47
C ALA A 318 8.62 -28.74 4.47
N GLN A 319 8.18 -27.53 4.86
CA GLN A 319 8.47 -26.28 4.13
C GLN A 319 9.87 -25.70 4.41
N GLY A 320 10.70 -26.37 5.22
CA GLY A 320 12.06 -25.94 5.56
C GLY A 320 12.17 -24.92 6.70
N VAL A 321 11.03 -24.49 7.27
CA VAL A 321 10.96 -23.48 8.34
C VAL A 321 11.05 -24.10 9.73
N THR A 322 11.73 -23.43 10.66
CA THR A 322 11.70 -23.78 12.08
C THR A 322 10.38 -23.31 12.68
N ALA A 323 9.53 -24.26 13.10
CA ALA A 323 8.28 -23.94 13.78
C ALA A 323 8.51 -23.07 15.04
N PRO A 324 7.69 -22.04 15.28
CA PRO A 324 7.84 -21.14 16.42
C PRO A 324 7.56 -21.85 17.76
N PRO A 325 7.96 -21.25 18.91
CA PRO A 325 7.59 -21.74 20.23
C PRO A 325 6.07 -21.65 20.44
N LEU A 326 5.39 -22.80 20.35
CA LEU A 326 3.95 -22.92 20.56
C LEU A 326 3.60 -22.74 22.04
N PRO A 327 2.54 -21.96 22.38
CA PRO A 327 2.13 -21.71 23.77
C PRO A 327 1.78 -23.03 24.49
N PRO A 328 2.02 -23.17 25.81
CA PRO A 328 1.78 -24.42 26.54
C PRO A 328 0.32 -24.90 26.40
N PRO A 329 0.05 -26.21 26.55
CA PRO A 329 -1.32 -26.73 26.47
C PRO A 329 -2.18 -26.08 27.55
N ALA A 330 -3.42 -25.71 27.19
CA ALA A 330 -4.41 -25.31 28.18
C ALA A 330 -4.62 -26.46 29.17
N ALA A 331 -4.58 -26.17 30.47
CA ALA A 331 -4.75 -27.19 31.49
C ALA A 331 -6.14 -27.86 31.33
N PRO A 332 -6.22 -29.20 31.36
CA PRO A 332 -7.47 -29.91 31.12
C PRO A 332 -8.52 -29.47 32.13
N HIS A 333 -9.68 -29.04 31.63
CA HIS A 333 -10.80 -28.61 32.47
C HIS A 333 -11.28 -29.80 33.32
N GLY A 334 -11.26 -29.64 34.64
CA GLY A 334 -11.50 -30.74 35.58
C GLY A 334 -12.89 -31.35 35.43
N PHE A 335 -12.94 -32.67 35.24
CA PHE A 335 -14.19 -33.44 35.15
C PHE A 335 -14.96 -33.42 36.49
N THR A 336 -15.91 -32.50 36.63
CA THR A 336 -16.87 -32.51 37.74
C THR A 336 -17.98 -33.53 37.49
N ARG A 337 -17.84 -34.71 38.11
CA ARG A 337 -18.88 -35.76 38.11
C ARG A 337 -20.17 -35.23 38.77
N PRO A 338 -21.34 -35.31 38.12
CA PRO A 338 -22.59 -34.86 38.73
C PRO A 338 -23.03 -35.81 39.88
N PRO A 339 -23.52 -35.28 41.02
CA PRO A 339 -24.14 -36.08 42.06
C PRO A 339 -25.55 -36.57 41.66
N GLY A 340 -26.02 -37.62 42.31
CA GLY A 340 -27.31 -38.27 42.03
C GLY A 340 -28.55 -37.55 42.57
N ALA A 341 -29.72 -38.06 42.18
CA ALA A 341 -31.05 -37.46 42.42
C ALA A 341 -31.46 -37.37 43.91
N GLY A 342 -32.27 -36.36 44.25
CA GLY A 342 -32.95 -36.27 45.56
C GLY A 342 -33.86 -35.05 45.77
N ALA A 343 -35.18 -35.26 45.66
CA ALA A 343 -36.29 -34.50 46.28
C ALA A 343 -36.60 -33.02 45.90
N VAL A 344 -37.89 -32.70 46.09
CA VAL A 344 -38.72 -31.47 45.94
C VAL A 344 -39.78 -31.58 47.08
N PRO A 345 -40.37 -30.56 47.76
CA PRO A 345 -40.75 -29.16 47.38
C PRO A 345 -40.06 -28.04 48.24
N GLU A 346 -40.13 -26.72 47.98
CA GLU A 346 -41.23 -25.75 47.65
C GLU A 346 -42.07 -25.29 48.88
N PRO A 347 -42.72 -24.09 48.88
CA PRO A 347 -42.21 -22.70 48.95
C PRO A 347 -42.65 -21.95 50.25
N VAL A 348 -42.44 -20.61 50.36
CA VAL A 348 -43.44 -19.56 50.81
C VAL A 348 -42.81 -18.18 51.14
N ALA A 349 -43.58 -17.10 50.84
CA ALA A 349 -43.55 -15.71 51.36
C ALA A 349 -42.39 -14.72 51.10
N ALA A 350 -42.80 -13.53 50.62
CA ALA A 350 -42.18 -12.21 50.81
C ALA A 350 -43.01 -11.43 51.89
N PRO A 351 -42.77 -10.14 52.25
CA PRO A 351 -41.82 -9.15 51.69
C PRO A 351 -41.06 -8.26 52.73
N GLY A 352 -40.17 -7.39 52.25
CA GLY A 352 -39.91 -6.09 52.91
C GLY A 352 -38.48 -5.53 52.88
N ARG A 353 -38.40 -4.20 52.59
CA ARG A 353 -37.30 -3.25 52.84
C ARG A 353 -35.93 -3.43 52.14
N GLU A 354 -35.61 -2.41 51.35
CA GLU A 354 -34.27 -1.89 51.04
C GLU A 354 -33.63 -1.21 52.30
N PRO A 355 -32.34 -0.76 52.32
CA PRO A 355 -31.42 -0.59 51.17
C PRO A 355 -29.93 -0.97 51.40
N GLN A 356 -29.13 -0.71 50.34
CA GLN A 356 -27.68 -0.41 50.34
C GLN A 356 -26.64 -1.51 50.65
N GLY A 357 -25.76 -1.78 49.66
CA GLY A 357 -24.31 -1.86 49.91
C GLY A 357 -23.59 -3.21 49.75
N ALA A 358 -23.40 -3.71 48.54
CA ALA A 358 -22.39 -4.74 48.22
C ALA A 358 -21.92 -4.66 46.75
N ALA A 359 -20.72 -5.20 46.46
CA ALA A 359 -20.14 -5.24 45.12
C ALA A 359 -20.80 -6.32 44.23
N PRO A 360 -20.77 -6.16 42.89
CA PRO A 360 -21.29 -7.18 41.96
C PRO A 360 -20.39 -8.42 41.97
N THR A 361 -20.82 -9.48 42.66
CA THR A 361 -20.28 -10.84 42.51
C THR A 361 -20.62 -11.41 41.13
N ALA A 362 -19.83 -12.38 40.67
CA ALA A 362 -19.91 -12.89 39.31
C ALA A 362 -21.24 -13.62 39.03
N GLY A 363 -22.03 -13.10 38.08
CA GLY A 363 -23.17 -13.80 37.50
C GLY A 363 -22.72 -14.95 36.60
N ALA A 364 -23.55 -16.00 36.50
CA ALA A 364 -23.30 -17.17 35.65
C ALA A 364 -23.18 -16.78 34.16
N PRO A 365 -22.38 -17.51 33.36
CA PRO A 365 -22.13 -17.16 31.97
C PRO A 365 -23.38 -17.32 31.08
N PRO A 366 -23.77 -16.30 30.28
CA PRO A 366 -24.80 -16.45 29.24
C PRO A 366 -24.30 -17.31 28.07
N PRO A 367 -25.20 -17.84 27.22
CA PRO A 367 -24.83 -18.76 26.13
C PRO A 367 -23.88 -18.14 25.09
N VAL A 368 -23.11 -19.02 24.44
CA VAL A 368 -21.91 -18.66 23.65
C VAL A 368 -22.26 -18.03 22.29
N ARG A 369 -22.50 -16.71 22.28
CA ARG A 369 -22.27 -15.77 21.14
C ARG A 369 -22.03 -14.32 21.62
N ALA A 370 -21.26 -14.13 22.70
CA ALA A 370 -21.07 -12.82 23.31
C ALA A 370 -19.65 -12.56 23.87
N GLY A 371 -18.66 -13.36 23.47
CA GLY A 371 -17.26 -13.20 23.91
C GLY A 371 -16.45 -12.27 23.01
N ASP A 372 -16.68 -12.34 21.70
CA ASP A 372 -15.69 -11.96 20.70
C ASP A 372 -15.56 -10.44 20.55
N TRP A 373 -16.68 -9.72 20.52
CA TRP A 373 -16.67 -8.25 20.56
C TRP A 373 -16.14 -7.71 21.90
N ARG A 374 -16.34 -8.43 23.02
CA ARG A 374 -15.78 -8.04 24.33
C ARG A 374 -14.26 -8.21 24.37
N ALA A 375 -13.74 -9.25 23.73
CA ALA A 375 -12.31 -9.43 23.53
C ALA A 375 -11.74 -8.31 22.64
N ALA A 376 -12.43 -7.93 21.57
CA ALA A 376 -12.03 -6.80 20.71
C ALA A 376 -12.01 -5.45 21.47
N VAL A 377 -13.06 -5.10 22.25
CA VAL A 377 -13.05 -3.90 23.13
C VAL A 377 -11.94 -3.97 24.19
N SER A 378 -11.62 -5.16 24.69
CA SER A 378 -10.52 -5.35 25.65
C SER A 378 -9.14 -5.14 25.01
N ARG A 379 -8.97 -5.52 23.73
CA ARG A 379 -7.79 -5.21 22.93
C ARG A 379 -7.71 -3.71 22.61
N ALA A 380 -8.82 -3.06 22.22
CA ALA A 380 -8.85 -1.61 22.00
C ALA A 380 -8.37 -0.83 23.23
N ARG A 381 -8.89 -1.19 24.43
CA ARG A 381 -8.42 -0.62 25.70
C ARG A 381 -6.97 -0.98 26.04
N ALA A 382 -6.39 -2.04 25.47
CA ALA A 382 -4.97 -2.36 25.61
C ALA A 382 -4.10 -1.48 24.68
N ALA A 383 -4.49 -1.32 23.41
CA ALA A 383 -3.83 -0.45 22.45
C ALA A 383 -3.82 1.03 22.91
N LEU A 384 -4.95 1.55 23.42
CA LEU A 384 -4.99 2.89 24.05
C LEU A 384 -3.99 3.03 25.21
N ARG A 385 -3.87 2.02 26.09
CA ARG A 385 -2.89 2.02 27.19
C ARG A 385 -1.44 1.83 26.74
N ALA A 386 -1.23 1.35 25.52
CA ALA A 386 0.08 1.29 24.87
C ALA A 386 0.41 2.54 24.03
N GLY A 387 -0.44 3.58 24.09
CA GLY A 387 -0.26 4.81 23.31
C GLY A 387 -0.55 4.64 21.82
N ARG A 388 -1.39 3.67 21.43
CA ARG A 388 -1.75 3.35 20.05
C ARG A 388 -3.26 3.48 19.77
N PRO A 389 -3.81 4.70 19.70
CA PRO A 389 -5.21 4.95 19.42
C PRO A 389 -5.68 4.56 18.01
N VAL A 390 -4.81 4.50 16.99
CA VAL A 390 -5.25 4.07 15.62
C VAL A 390 -5.53 2.57 15.62
N GLU A 391 -4.60 1.76 16.16
CA GLU A 391 -4.82 0.32 16.41
C GLU A 391 -6.05 0.06 17.30
N ALA A 392 -6.28 0.92 18.30
CA ALA A 392 -7.48 0.84 19.13
C ALA A 392 -8.76 1.07 18.32
N GLY A 393 -8.76 2.02 17.37
CA GLY A 393 -9.87 2.28 16.44
C GLY A 393 -10.17 1.08 15.53
N GLU A 394 -9.14 0.40 15.01
CA GLU A 394 -9.30 -0.85 14.25
C GLU A 394 -9.96 -1.94 15.11
N HIS A 395 -9.53 -2.09 16.37
CA HIS A 395 -10.16 -3.02 17.30
C HIS A 395 -11.61 -2.63 17.69
N VAL A 396 -11.97 -1.35 17.70
CA VAL A 396 -13.37 -0.89 17.85
C VAL A 396 -14.19 -1.21 16.59
N ALA A 397 -13.62 -1.07 15.39
CA ALA A 397 -14.27 -1.50 14.15
C ALA A 397 -14.55 -3.00 14.17
N THR A 398 -13.55 -3.84 14.50
CA THR A 398 -13.74 -5.29 14.68
C THR A 398 -14.79 -5.61 15.75
N ALA A 399 -14.84 -4.86 16.86
CA ALA A 399 -15.87 -5.05 17.89
C ALA A 399 -17.27 -4.74 17.36
N ARG A 400 -17.43 -3.68 16.56
CA ARG A 400 -18.69 -3.25 15.96
C ARG A 400 -19.19 -4.26 14.92
N GLU A 401 -18.29 -4.84 14.13
CA GLU A 401 -18.58 -5.94 13.20
C GLU A 401 -19.02 -7.22 13.93
N LEU A 402 -18.25 -7.66 14.94
CA LEU A 402 -18.55 -8.87 15.73
C LEU A 402 -19.82 -8.74 16.59
N ALA A 403 -20.26 -7.52 16.90
CA ALA A 403 -21.52 -7.27 17.59
C ALA A 403 -22.73 -7.18 16.65
N GLY A 404 -22.54 -6.90 15.36
CA GLY A 404 -23.60 -6.62 14.39
C GLY A 404 -24.34 -5.30 14.59
N GLU A 405 -24.24 -4.69 15.78
CA GLU A 405 -24.79 -3.38 16.12
C GLU A 405 -23.84 -2.56 17.01
N THR A 406 -23.95 -1.24 16.97
CA THR A 406 -23.09 -0.34 17.77
C THR A 406 -23.57 -0.26 19.23
N LEU A 407 -23.24 -1.29 20.01
CA LEU A 407 -23.54 -1.40 21.45
C LEU A 407 -22.93 -0.25 22.28
N PRO A 408 -23.54 0.15 23.42
CA PRO A 408 -23.03 1.25 24.25
C PRO A 408 -21.56 1.13 24.69
N PRO A 409 -21.03 -0.04 25.10
CA PRO A 409 -19.61 -0.17 25.45
C PRO A 409 -18.64 -0.06 24.26
N ILE A 410 -19.15 -0.25 23.04
CA ILE A 410 -18.38 -0.05 21.80
C ILE A 410 -18.33 1.45 21.50
N ARG A 411 -19.45 2.17 21.64
CA ARG A 411 -19.50 3.65 21.50
C ARG A 411 -18.57 4.36 22.48
N ALA A 412 -18.61 3.99 23.76
CA ALA A 412 -17.73 4.61 24.77
C ALA A 412 -16.23 4.43 24.44
N MET A 413 -15.84 3.29 23.86
CA MET A 413 -14.46 3.06 23.40
C MET A 413 -14.14 3.84 22.11
N ASP A 414 -15.10 3.99 21.20
CA ASP A 414 -15.04 4.87 20.02
C ASP A 414 -14.77 6.32 20.44
N ASP A 415 -15.53 6.82 21.43
CA ASP A 415 -15.41 8.17 22.00
C ASP A 415 -14.06 8.37 22.73
N GLU A 416 -13.58 7.35 23.46
CA GLU A 416 -12.23 7.33 24.07
C GLU A 416 -11.13 7.44 23.00
N VAL A 417 -11.24 6.67 21.90
CA VAL A 417 -10.29 6.68 20.77
C VAL A 417 -10.30 8.02 20.04
N GLU A 418 -11.47 8.51 19.63
CA GLU A 418 -11.62 9.82 18.96
C GLU A 418 -11.06 10.97 19.79
N THR A 419 -11.24 10.92 21.11
CA THR A 419 -10.67 11.90 22.04
C THR A 419 -9.14 11.84 22.08
N ALA A 420 -8.55 10.63 22.05
CA ALA A 420 -7.09 10.45 22.00
C ALA A 420 -6.48 10.93 20.67
N ILE A 421 -7.11 10.60 19.53
CA ILE A 421 -6.67 11.05 18.19
C ILE A 421 -6.74 12.58 18.09
N ARG A 422 -7.82 13.20 18.55
CA ARG A 422 -7.99 14.67 18.55
C ARG A 422 -6.92 15.36 19.39
N ALA A 423 -6.69 14.87 20.62
CA ALA A 423 -5.64 15.39 21.49
C ALA A 423 -4.22 15.18 20.91
N ALA A 424 -4.00 14.20 20.03
CA ALA A 424 -2.76 14.05 19.29
C ALA A 424 -2.63 15.08 18.15
N ALA A 425 -3.70 15.34 17.39
CA ALA A 425 -3.73 16.37 16.35
C ALA A 425 -3.49 17.79 16.92
N ASP A 426 -4.05 18.10 18.09
CA ASP A 426 -3.80 19.37 18.81
C ASP A 426 -2.31 19.52 19.18
N ARG A 427 -1.67 18.44 19.67
CA ARG A 427 -0.23 18.44 20.01
C ARG A 427 0.65 18.57 18.77
N TRP A 428 0.31 17.90 17.67
CA TRP A 428 0.99 18.07 16.38
C TRP A 428 0.88 19.51 15.87
N THR A 429 -0.28 20.15 16.03
CA THR A 429 -0.50 21.56 15.69
C THR A 429 0.34 22.50 16.56
N ALA A 430 0.47 22.22 17.86
CA ALA A 430 1.34 22.97 18.77
C ALA A 430 2.85 22.75 18.51
N LEU A 431 3.24 21.58 17.99
CA LEU A 431 4.62 21.26 17.62
C LEU A 431 5.07 21.96 16.32
N ALA A 432 4.18 22.10 15.33
CA ALA A 432 4.50 22.69 14.03
C ALA A 432 5.27 24.04 14.09
N PRO A 433 4.87 25.07 14.88
CA PRO A 433 5.62 26.32 14.96
C PRO A 433 6.98 26.18 15.66
N LEU A 434 7.16 25.22 16.57
CA LEU A 434 8.45 24.96 17.21
C LEU A 434 9.43 24.32 16.22
N ILE A 435 8.96 23.37 15.42
CA ILE A 435 9.74 22.71 14.35
C ILE A 435 10.14 23.75 13.29
N ALA A 436 9.19 24.57 12.83
CA ALA A 436 9.44 25.63 11.85
C ALA A 436 10.42 26.70 12.35
N ALA A 437 10.45 26.97 13.66
CA ALA A 437 11.38 27.88 14.30
C ALA A 437 12.73 27.23 14.71
N GLY A 438 12.99 25.96 14.34
CA GLY A 438 14.23 25.26 14.68
C GLY A 438 14.42 24.95 16.18
N ARG A 439 13.35 25.03 16.97
CA ARG A 439 13.37 24.96 18.45
C ARG A 439 13.32 23.52 18.98
N TYR A 440 14.31 22.73 18.61
CA TYR A 440 14.31 21.29 18.87
C TYR A 440 14.38 20.93 20.36
N ARG A 441 14.94 21.78 21.24
CA ARG A 441 14.89 21.50 22.69
C ARG A 441 13.49 21.66 23.28
N ALA A 442 12.69 22.61 22.79
CA ALA A 442 11.27 22.71 23.12
C ALA A 442 10.41 21.57 22.52
N VAL A 443 10.83 20.99 21.38
CA VAL A 443 10.13 19.87 20.72
C VAL A 443 10.22 18.57 21.52
N ILE A 444 11.41 18.18 22.01
CA ILE A 444 11.65 16.89 22.68
C ILE A 444 10.59 16.51 23.74
N PRO A 445 10.28 17.33 24.77
CA PRO A 445 9.32 16.95 25.82
C PRO A 445 7.87 16.86 25.33
N ALA A 446 7.52 17.52 24.23
CA ALA A 446 6.21 17.38 23.59
C ALA A 446 6.16 16.14 22.68
N ALA A 447 7.24 15.86 21.94
CA ALA A 447 7.36 14.66 21.11
C ALA A 447 7.37 13.36 21.93
N ARG A 448 8.10 13.30 23.06
CA ARG A 448 8.09 12.15 23.99
C ARG A 448 6.68 11.82 24.48
N ARG A 449 5.92 12.82 24.95
CA ARG A 449 4.51 12.61 25.35
C ARG A 449 3.60 12.19 24.19
N LEU A 450 3.94 12.52 22.95
CA LEU A 450 3.19 12.07 21.78
C LEU A 450 3.54 10.61 21.46
N VAL A 451 4.79 10.17 21.61
CA VAL A 451 5.17 8.74 21.58
C VAL A 451 4.49 7.94 22.71
N GLU A 452 4.39 8.51 23.92
CA GLU A 452 3.77 7.84 25.08
C GLU A 452 2.24 7.68 24.96
N THR A 453 1.55 8.48 24.14
CA THR A 453 0.07 8.54 24.11
C THR A 453 -0.58 8.37 22.73
N ALA A 454 0.19 8.50 21.65
CA ALA A 454 -0.30 8.54 20.27
C ALA A 454 0.81 8.21 19.24
N ALA A 455 1.60 7.17 19.49
CA ALA A 455 2.77 6.80 18.67
C ALA A 455 2.43 6.50 17.21
N ASP A 456 1.22 5.98 16.96
CA ASP A 456 0.69 5.58 15.65
C ASP A 456 -0.09 6.71 14.94
N VAL A 457 -0.30 7.87 15.56
CA VAL A 457 -1.02 9.00 14.94
C VAL A 457 -0.04 9.84 14.10
N PRO A 458 -0.13 9.80 12.76
CA PRO A 458 0.79 10.52 11.90
C PRO A 458 0.58 12.04 11.99
N GLY A 459 1.70 12.76 12.07
CA GLY A 459 1.73 14.22 12.01
C GLY A 459 1.66 14.77 10.58
N PRO A 460 1.72 16.11 10.44
CA PRO A 460 1.80 16.77 9.14
C PRO A 460 2.92 16.18 8.27
N GLY A 461 2.58 15.85 7.02
CA GLY A 461 3.52 15.18 6.10
C GLY A 461 3.67 13.67 6.28
N ASN A 462 2.89 13.04 7.18
CA ASN A 462 2.96 11.62 7.55
C ASN A 462 4.22 11.25 8.38
N GLN A 463 4.77 12.21 9.14
CA GLN A 463 5.85 11.94 10.09
C GLN A 463 5.29 11.28 11.36
N LEU A 464 5.95 10.23 11.88
CA LEU A 464 5.58 9.59 13.15
C LEU A 464 6.26 10.27 14.36
N ALA A 465 5.65 10.12 15.53
CA ALA A 465 6.11 10.74 16.78
C ALA A 465 7.57 10.35 17.12
N GLY A 466 7.92 9.08 16.92
CA GLY A 466 9.26 8.54 17.19
C GLY A 466 10.32 9.03 16.20
N GLU A 467 9.95 9.31 14.95
CA GLU A 467 10.85 9.90 13.94
C GLU A 467 11.18 11.35 14.30
N LEU A 468 10.16 12.14 14.67
CA LEU A 468 10.35 13.51 15.13
C LEU A 468 11.22 13.57 16.39
N LEU A 469 10.98 12.67 17.35
CA LEU A 469 11.77 12.58 18.56
C LEU A 469 13.24 12.26 18.26
N SER A 470 13.50 11.20 17.49
CA SER A 470 14.86 10.78 17.10
C SER A 470 15.60 11.90 16.36
N LEU A 471 14.90 12.62 15.47
CA LEU A 471 15.45 13.74 14.71
C LEU A 471 15.77 14.95 15.61
N ALA A 472 14.92 15.25 16.60
CA ALA A 472 15.14 16.34 17.55
C ALA A 472 16.29 16.02 18.50
N GLU A 473 16.38 14.79 19.00
CA GLU A 473 17.46 14.31 19.87
C GLU A 473 18.80 14.30 19.11
N ALA A 474 18.85 13.78 17.89
CA ALA A 474 20.06 13.81 17.05
C ALA A 474 20.57 15.25 16.77
N ARG A 475 19.66 16.20 16.49
CA ARG A 475 20.04 17.61 16.32
C ARG A 475 20.55 18.24 17.62
N CYS A 476 19.97 17.90 18.77
CA CYS A 476 20.46 18.39 20.06
C CYS A 476 21.85 17.83 20.37
N THR A 477 22.09 16.53 20.18
CA THR A 477 23.41 15.91 20.37
C THR A 477 24.47 16.56 19.48
N ALA A 478 24.20 16.74 18.18
CA ALA A 478 25.11 17.42 17.28
C ALA A 478 25.39 18.88 17.69
N ALA A 479 24.39 19.59 18.19
CA ALA A 479 24.55 20.94 18.72
C ALA A 479 25.42 20.98 20.00
N ASP A 480 25.22 20.03 20.94
CA ASP A 480 26.04 19.90 22.15
C ASP A 480 27.51 19.57 21.82
N GLU A 481 27.76 18.69 20.84
CA GLU A 481 29.10 18.40 20.33
C GLU A 481 29.76 19.64 19.71
N LEU A 482 29.04 20.40 18.87
CA LEU A 482 29.54 21.63 18.29
C LEU A 482 29.90 22.68 19.35
N VAL A 483 29.07 22.84 20.40
CA VAL A 483 29.39 23.72 21.54
C VAL A 483 30.64 23.22 22.28
N ALA A 484 30.78 21.92 22.50
CA ALA A 484 31.98 21.36 23.14
C ALA A 484 33.26 21.69 22.34
N ARG A 485 33.23 21.63 21.00
CA ARG A 485 34.33 22.11 20.15
C ARG A 485 34.52 23.63 20.25
N ALA A 486 33.44 24.40 20.26
CA ALA A 486 33.50 25.87 20.32
C ALA A 486 34.15 26.39 21.60
N ARG A 487 33.98 25.70 22.75
CA ARG A 487 34.66 26.02 24.01
C ARG A 487 36.18 25.95 23.90
N THR A 488 36.73 25.04 23.08
CA THR A 488 38.18 24.84 22.91
C THR A 488 38.78 25.53 21.67
N ALA A 489 37.95 25.88 20.68
CA ALA A 489 38.37 26.59 19.47
C ALA A 489 38.86 28.03 19.73
N ASP A 490 39.57 28.62 18.75
CA ASP A 490 39.95 30.03 18.77
C ASP A 490 38.75 30.98 18.65
N ALA A 491 38.99 32.29 18.69
CA ALA A 491 37.93 33.29 18.70
C ALA A 491 37.11 33.40 17.41
N ALA A 492 37.67 33.06 16.25
CA ALA A 492 36.98 33.11 14.96
C ALA A 492 36.24 31.80 14.70
N ASP A 493 36.89 30.66 14.93
CA ASP A 493 36.27 29.35 14.76
C ASP A 493 35.17 29.09 15.80
N ARG A 494 35.31 29.61 17.03
CA ARG A 494 34.23 29.60 18.04
C ARG A 494 32.99 30.34 17.56
N GLU A 495 33.15 31.52 16.97
CA GLU A 495 32.01 32.33 16.52
C GLU A 495 31.28 31.64 15.35
N ARG A 496 32.04 31.05 14.41
CA ARG A 496 31.51 30.20 13.34
C ARG A 496 30.76 28.97 13.89
N LEU A 497 31.38 28.20 14.79
CA LEU A 497 30.79 26.99 15.37
C LEU A 497 29.51 27.29 16.17
N LEU A 498 29.45 28.40 16.90
CA LEU A 498 28.24 28.81 17.62
C LEU A 498 27.12 29.30 16.67
N GLY A 499 27.48 29.85 15.51
CA GLY A 499 26.54 30.10 14.41
C GLY A 499 25.96 28.81 13.83
N GLU A 500 26.81 27.80 13.58
CA GLU A 500 26.38 26.45 13.15
C GLU A 500 25.44 25.79 14.17
N VAL A 501 25.69 25.95 15.47
CA VAL A 501 24.79 25.48 16.55
C VAL A 501 23.41 26.10 16.45
N LEU A 502 23.31 27.43 16.35
CA LEU A 502 22.00 28.11 16.33
C LEU A 502 21.23 27.92 15.02
N ALA A 503 21.92 27.56 13.93
CA ALA A 503 21.31 27.11 12.69
C ALA A 503 20.73 25.67 12.78
N LEU A 504 21.26 24.82 13.67
CA LEU A 504 20.77 23.45 13.92
C LEU A 504 19.68 23.40 15.01
N VAL A 505 19.87 24.16 16.09
CA VAL A 505 18.97 24.21 17.26
C VAL A 505 18.88 25.65 17.76
N THR A 506 17.84 26.36 17.35
CA THR A 506 17.67 27.80 17.59
C THR A 506 17.47 28.15 19.07
N ASP A 507 16.99 27.20 19.89
CA ASP A 507 16.83 27.35 21.34
C ASP A 507 17.99 26.77 22.18
N HIS A 508 19.20 26.67 21.60
CA HIS A 508 20.40 26.21 22.31
C HIS A 508 20.97 27.28 23.27
N ALA A 509 20.37 27.41 24.45
CA ALA A 509 20.63 28.45 25.45
C ALA A 509 22.12 28.78 25.71
N GLU A 510 22.99 27.78 25.86
CA GLU A 510 24.43 28.02 26.09
C GLU A 510 25.11 28.72 24.90
N ALA A 511 24.73 28.38 23.66
CA ALA A 511 25.34 28.96 22.47
C ALA A 511 24.93 30.42 22.28
N SER A 512 23.64 30.70 22.52
CA SER A 512 23.13 32.08 22.62
C SER A 512 23.84 32.88 23.71
N ALA A 513 24.13 32.28 24.87
CA ALA A 513 24.85 32.94 25.96
C ALA A 513 26.32 33.22 25.61
N LEU A 514 27.03 32.25 24.99
CA LEU A 514 28.42 32.41 24.57
C LEU A 514 28.60 33.46 23.45
N LEU A 515 27.63 33.56 22.52
CA LEU A 515 27.61 34.64 21.51
C LEU A 515 27.23 35.99 22.13
N ALA A 516 26.25 36.03 23.05
CA ALA A 516 25.83 37.27 23.71
C ALA A 516 26.95 37.92 24.53
N GLN A 517 27.79 37.11 25.20
CA GLN A 517 28.98 37.58 25.94
C GLN A 517 29.99 38.34 25.08
N ARG A 518 29.92 38.23 23.74
CA ARG A 518 30.85 38.90 22.81
C ARG A 518 30.26 40.08 22.04
N ARG A 519 28.95 40.36 22.18
CA ARG A 519 28.36 41.62 21.65
C ARG A 519 28.55 42.74 22.69
N PRO A 520 29.34 43.79 22.40
CA PRO A 520 29.30 45.01 23.20
C PRO A 520 27.98 45.74 22.93
N GLY A 521 26.94 45.41 23.70
CA GLY A 521 25.68 46.13 23.66
C GLY A 521 25.85 47.55 24.20
N PRO A 522 25.17 48.57 23.64
CA PRO A 522 25.07 49.88 24.30
C PRO A 522 24.43 49.69 25.69
N ALA A 523 24.91 50.46 26.67
CA ALA A 523 24.63 50.20 28.08
C ALA A 523 23.12 50.13 28.39
N SER A 524 22.67 48.97 28.87
CA SER A 524 21.33 48.81 29.44
C SER A 524 21.35 49.25 30.90
N THR A 525 20.87 50.46 31.16
CA THR A 525 20.76 51.05 32.50
C THR A 525 19.85 50.20 33.41
N PRO A 526 20.20 49.95 34.69
CA PRO A 526 19.36 49.18 35.60
C PRO A 526 18.03 49.92 35.92
N PRO A 527 16.97 49.18 36.30
CA PRO A 527 15.65 49.76 36.58
C PRO A 527 15.65 50.59 37.87
N VAL A 528 15.30 51.87 37.76
CA VAL A 528 15.07 52.76 38.90
C VAL A 528 13.65 52.56 39.43
N GLN A 529 13.50 52.29 40.73
CA GLN A 529 12.19 52.19 41.37
C GLN A 529 11.52 53.57 41.47
N PRO A 530 10.18 53.67 41.34
CA PRO A 530 9.47 54.94 41.45
C PRO A 530 9.43 55.45 42.90
N SER A 531 9.59 56.75 43.08
CA SER A 531 9.25 57.47 44.32
C SER A 531 8.63 58.83 43.96
N PRO A 532 7.46 59.22 44.49
CA PRO A 532 6.61 60.24 43.84
C PRO A 532 6.60 61.62 44.52
N VAL A 533 7.04 62.68 43.82
CA VAL A 533 6.83 64.07 44.26
C VAL A 533 6.48 65.01 43.08
N ARG A 534 5.21 65.46 43.08
CA ARG A 534 4.57 66.74 42.68
C ARG A 534 5.11 67.65 41.51
N PRO A 535 4.24 68.46 40.85
CA PRO A 535 4.56 69.14 39.58
C PRO A 535 4.81 70.67 39.64
N SER A 536 5.41 71.20 38.56
CA SER A 536 5.38 72.61 38.07
C SER A 536 6.23 73.65 38.86
N PRO A 537 6.54 74.87 38.33
CA PRO A 537 6.11 75.50 37.06
C PRO A 537 7.17 76.30 36.20
N VAL A 538 6.88 76.46 34.89
CA VAL A 538 6.93 77.74 34.09
C VAL A 538 8.25 78.43 33.59
N ARG A 539 8.45 78.42 32.25
CA ARG A 539 8.91 79.49 31.29
C ARG A 539 10.39 80.02 31.27
N PRO A 540 10.82 80.79 30.23
CA PRO A 540 10.54 80.75 28.76
C PRO A 540 11.80 80.95 27.84
N SER A 541 11.61 80.96 26.50
CA SER A 541 12.66 81.12 25.46
C SER A 541 13.15 82.56 25.21
N PRO A 542 14.34 82.73 24.59
CA PRO A 542 14.40 83.36 23.25
C PRO A 542 15.11 82.52 22.15
N VAL A 543 15.74 83.17 21.16
CA VAL A 543 15.39 83.00 19.72
C VAL A 543 16.44 83.60 18.75
N GLN A 544 16.69 82.92 17.60
CA GLN A 544 17.35 83.40 16.35
C GLN A 544 18.83 83.88 16.38
N PRO A 545 19.54 84.05 15.21
CA PRO A 545 19.33 83.56 13.84
C PRO A 545 20.58 82.87 13.18
N SER A 546 20.48 82.49 11.90
CA SER A 546 21.57 81.93 11.04
C SER A 546 22.35 82.99 10.24
N PRO A 547 23.53 82.65 9.65
CA PRO A 547 23.72 82.93 8.20
C PRO A 547 24.67 81.99 7.38
N VAL A 548 24.23 81.71 6.13
CA VAL A 548 24.98 81.78 4.83
C VAL A 548 26.24 80.90 4.53
N GLN A 549 26.29 80.33 3.31
CA GLN A 549 27.42 79.61 2.67
C GLN A 549 28.34 80.54 1.83
N PRO A 550 29.50 80.07 1.28
CA PRO A 550 29.48 79.53 -0.10
C PRO A 550 30.51 78.41 -0.42
N SER A 551 30.38 77.79 -1.61
CA SER A 551 31.38 76.91 -2.26
C SER A 551 32.10 77.64 -3.41
N PRO A 552 33.17 77.06 -4.00
CA PRO A 552 33.17 76.82 -5.46
C PRO A 552 33.86 75.49 -5.90
N SER A 553 34.12 75.31 -7.21
CA SER A 553 34.33 74.00 -7.87
C SER A 553 35.56 73.88 -8.82
N VAL A 554 35.83 72.62 -9.25
CA VAL A 554 36.66 72.02 -10.35
C VAL A 554 36.62 72.71 -11.75
N PRO A 555 37.31 72.27 -12.86
CA PRO A 555 38.06 71.03 -13.21
C PRO A 555 39.50 71.35 -13.80
N PRO A 556 40.10 70.82 -14.92
CA PRO A 556 39.93 69.61 -15.78
C PRO A 556 41.27 68.91 -16.30
N VAL A 557 41.14 67.95 -17.26
CA VAL A 557 42.10 67.49 -18.34
C VAL A 557 43.15 66.36 -18.14
N GLU A 558 42.89 65.20 -18.80
CA GLU A 558 43.68 64.36 -19.77
C GLU A 558 45.24 64.41 -19.91
N ALA A 559 45.96 63.50 -20.59
CA ALA A 559 45.89 62.04 -20.90
C ALA A 559 47.12 61.61 -21.79
N ARG A 560 47.50 60.30 -21.80
CA ARG A 560 48.29 59.51 -22.81
C ARG A 560 48.76 58.18 -22.17
N SER A 561 48.93 56.98 -22.75
CA SER A 561 48.87 56.38 -24.12
C SER A 561 50.22 55.85 -24.65
N SER A 562 50.47 54.53 -24.52
CA SER A 562 51.31 53.63 -25.36
C SER A 562 51.19 52.19 -24.79
N SER A 563 50.75 51.15 -25.52
CA SER A 563 51.39 50.40 -26.65
C SER A 563 52.49 49.44 -26.16
N ALA A 564 52.57 48.14 -26.54
CA ALA A 564 51.93 47.35 -27.62
C ALA A 564 51.66 45.87 -27.16
N ALA A 565 51.15 44.88 -27.91
CA ALA A 565 50.73 44.76 -29.32
C ALA A 565 49.65 43.65 -29.52
N SER A 566 48.89 43.70 -30.64
CA SER A 566 47.89 42.72 -31.15
C SER A 566 47.60 43.03 -32.64
N PRO A 567 46.77 42.27 -33.40
CA PRO A 567 46.37 40.87 -33.32
C PRO A 567 47.10 40.08 -34.44
N PRO A 568 46.59 39.71 -35.66
CA PRO A 568 45.22 39.53 -36.21
C PRO A 568 44.63 38.12 -35.87
N ALA A 569 43.35 37.76 -36.07
CA ALA A 569 42.13 38.37 -36.63
C ALA A 569 41.78 38.15 -38.13
N ALA A 570 40.61 37.54 -38.36
CA ALA A 570 39.78 37.64 -39.58
C ALA A 570 38.27 37.51 -39.21
N SER A 571 37.40 38.26 -39.88
CA SER A 571 35.96 38.46 -39.60
C SER A 571 35.29 39.02 -40.88
N PRO A 572 34.10 39.67 -40.89
CA PRO A 572 32.88 39.61 -40.05
C PRO A 572 31.71 39.10 -40.96
N PRO A 573 30.46 39.62 -40.94
CA PRO A 573 29.56 40.09 -39.87
C PRO A 573 28.43 39.03 -39.64
N ALA A 574 27.21 39.24 -39.13
CA ALA A 574 26.41 40.37 -38.59
C ALA A 574 25.41 39.78 -37.54
N ALA A 575 24.50 40.48 -36.85
CA ALA A 575 24.12 41.90 -36.84
C ALA A 575 23.82 42.35 -35.38
N SER A 576 22.63 42.91 -35.10
CA SER A 576 22.27 43.55 -33.80
C SER A 576 20.80 43.22 -33.37
N PRO A 577 20.27 43.67 -32.21
CA PRO A 577 20.05 42.79 -31.04
C PRO A 577 18.58 42.82 -30.51
N PRO A 578 18.23 42.18 -29.37
CA PRO A 578 18.29 42.89 -28.07
C PRO A 578 18.45 42.02 -26.79
N ALA A 579 18.48 42.70 -25.63
CA ALA A 579 18.24 42.23 -24.25
C ALA A 579 19.31 41.38 -23.53
N VAL A 580 19.45 41.60 -22.21
CA VAL A 580 20.52 41.08 -21.34
C VAL A 580 19.94 40.47 -20.05
N PRO A 581 20.29 39.22 -19.68
CA PRO A 581 20.10 38.69 -18.34
C PRO A 581 21.34 38.96 -17.43
N PRO A 582 21.19 38.99 -16.09
CA PRO A 582 22.28 39.23 -15.14
C PRO A 582 23.29 38.06 -15.03
N PRO A 583 24.50 38.31 -14.48
CA PRO A 583 25.64 37.40 -14.60
C PRO A 583 25.63 36.16 -13.69
N VAL A 584 26.35 35.13 -14.12
CA VAL A 584 26.57 33.87 -13.40
C VAL A 584 27.71 33.99 -12.39
N GLY A 585 27.48 33.55 -11.15
CA GLY A 585 28.51 33.34 -10.13
C GLY A 585 29.19 31.96 -10.24
N PRO A 586 30.41 31.77 -9.69
CA PRO A 586 31.27 30.63 -10.03
C PRO A 586 30.80 29.28 -9.43
N ALA A 587 31.11 28.20 -10.13
CA ALA A 587 30.93 26.83 -9.64
C ALA A 587 31.94 26.50 -8.53
N GLY A 588 31.48 25.83 -7.46
CA GLY A 588 32.33 25.56 -6.28
C GLY A 588 31.76 24.60 -5.22
N ALA A 589 30.74 23.80 -5.55
CA ALA A 589 30.22 22.77 -4.65
C ALA A 589 29.70 21.56 -5.45
N GLY A 590 30.00 20.34 -5.00
CA GLY A 590 29.42 19.13 -5.56
C GLY A 590 27.93 18.98 -5.18
N PRO A 591 27.10 18.29 -5.99
CA PRO A 591 25.68 18.18 -5.73
C PRO A 591 25.41 17.35 -4.46
N LEU A 592 24.77 17.97 -3.47
CA LEU A 592 24.16 17.27 -2.34
C LEU A 592 22.97 16.44 -2.83
N VAL A 593 22.82 15.24 -2.29
CA VAL A 593 21.76 14.30 -2.67
C VAL A 593 20.40 14.74 -2.11
N GLY A 594 19.36 14.75 -2.96
CA GLY A 594 18.01 14.37 -2.54
C GLY A 594 16.89 15.43 -2.48
N THR A 595 17.15 16.73 -2.66
CA THR A 595 16.09 17.75 -2.57
C THR A 595 15.32 17.91 -3.90
N VAL A 596 14.13 17.29 -3.99
CA VAL A 596 13.21 17.49 -5.12
C VAL A 596 12.57 18.89 -5.02
N ALA A 597 12.70 19.70 -6.07
CA ALA A 597 12.09 21.03 -6.13
C ALA A 597 10.56 20.93 -6.23
N PRO A 598 9.79 21.82 -5.59
CA PRO A 598 8.32 21.79 -5.65
C PRO A 598 7.76 22.17 -7.04
N PRO A 599 6.53 21.75 -7.37
CA PRO A 599 5.78 22.27 -8.51
C PRO A 599 5.33 23.71 -8.23
N ALA A 600 5.20 24.53 -9.27
CA ALA A 600 4.79 25.93 -9.14
C ALA A 600 3.32 26.16 -9.57
N ALA A 601 2.77 27.32 -9.23
CA ALA A 601 1.49 27.83 -9.74
C ALA A 601 0.30 26.83 -9.68
N VAL A 602 0.15 26.11 -8.57
CA VAL A 602 -0.96 25.17 -8.34
C VAL A 602 -2.31 25.91 -8.36
N ARG A 603 -3.23 25.45 -9.22
CA ARG A 603 -4.58 25.98 -9.42
C ARG A 603 -5.60 24.83 -9.38
N ALA A 604 -6.82 25.14 -8.97
CA ALA A 604 -7.95 24.23 -9.04
C ALA A 604 -9.17 24.94 -9.63
N HIS A 605 -9.87 24.29 -10.55
CA HIS A 605 -11.06 24.81 -11.22
C HIS A 605 -12.12 23.73 -11.32
N ARG A 606 -13.40 24.06 -11.10
CA ARG A 606 -14.51 23.11 -11.18
C ARG A 606 -14.91 22.88 -12.64
N ASP A 607 -14.83 21.64 -13.10
CA ASP A 607 -15.31 21.23 -14.42
C ASP A 607 -16.50 20.27 -14.25
N GLY A 608 -17.71 20.80 -14.39
CA GLY A 608 -18.94 20.07 -14.04
C GLY A 608 -18.96 19.64 -12.57
N ARG A 609 -19.09 18.33 -12.33
CA ARG A 609 -19.11 17.73 -10.98
C ARG A 609 -17.71 17.50 -10.39
N SER A 610 -16.64 17.52 -11.20
CA SER A 610 -15.26 17.29 -10.76
C SER A 610 -14.49 18.60 -10.58
N VAL A 611 -13.27 18.51 -10.04
CA VAL A 611 -12.34 19.63 -9.97
C VAL A 611 -11.03 19.27 -10.67
N LEU A 612 -10.69 20.01 -11.73
CA LEU A 612 -9.39 19.90 -12.39
C LEU A 612 -8.35 20.69 -11.59
N VAL A 613 -7.36 19.97 -11.07
CA VAL A 613 -6.16 20.52 -10.43
C VAL A 613 -5.05 20.57 -11.47
N SER A 614 -4.34 21.69 -11.59
CA SER A 614 -3.23 21.87 -12.54
C SER A 614 -2.10 22.68 -11.92
N TRP A 615 -0.88 22.48 -12.40
CA TRP A 615 0.34 23.12 -11.89
C TRP A 615 1.40 23.26 -12.98
N GLN A 616 2.40 24.08 -12.72
CA GLN A 616 3.64 24.09 -13.49
C GLN A 616 4.56 22.96 -12.97
N PRO A 617 5.19 22.16 -13.86
CA PRO A 617 6.14 21.13 -13.47
C PRO A 617 7.25 21.61 -12.54
N SER A 618 7.81 20.66 -11.78
CA SER A 618 9.04 20.86 -11.02
C SER A 618 10.22 21.15 -11.96
N THR A 619 11.16 21.97 -11.50
CA THR A 619 12.45 22.19 -12.18
C THR A 619 13.49 21.10 -11.89
N THR A 620 13.13 20.04 -11.16
CA THR A 620 14.01 18.90 -10.88
C THR A 620 14.27 18.11 -12.16
N ALA A 621 15.55 17.89 -12.51
CA ALA A 621 15.93 17.05 -13.64
C ALA A 621 15.66 15.57 -13.35
N GLY A 622 15.12 14.84 -14.33
CA GLY A 622 14.75 13.42 -14.24
C GLY A 622 13.23 13.20 -14.34
N GLU A 623 12.79 11.96 -14.15
CA GLU A 623 11.35 11.65 -14.13
C GLU A 623 10.73 12.07 -12.80
N VAL A 624 9.80 13.03 -12.86
CA VAL A 624 9.11 13.58 -11.69
C VAL A 624 7.65 13.15 -11.69
N ARG A 625 7.23 12.50 -10.60
CA ARG A 625 5.83 12.21 -10.29
C ARG A 625 5.27 13.25 -9.32
N TYR A 626 3.98 13.52 -9.38
CA TYR A 626 3.28 14.50 -8.55
C TYR A 626 2.18 13.81 -7.73
N ARG A 627 2.20 13.98 -6.41
CA ARG A 627 1.16 13.52 -5.48
C ARG A 627 0.19 14.67 -5.22
N VAL A 628 -1.09 14.45 -5.47
CA VAL A 628 -2.17 15.44 -5.26
C VAL A 628 -3.05 15.01 -4.09
N ILE A 629 -3.29 15.93 -3.15
CA ILE A 629 -4.12 15.72 -1.96
C ILE A 629 -5.20 16.81 -1.93
N ARG A 630 -6.47 16.42 -1.77
CA ARG A 630 -7.59 17.33 -1.50
C ARG A 630 -7.63 17.61 -0.01
N ILE A 631 -7.55 18.86 0.40
CA ILE A 631 -7.91 19.31 1.74
C ILE A 631 -9.39 19.64 1.74
N ALA A 632 -10.19 18.85 2.46
CA ALA A 632 -11.62 19.11 2.63
C ALA A 632 -11.87 20.21 3.69
N ALA A 633 -13.12 20.65 3.82
CA ALA A 633 -13.51 21.76 4.72
C ALA A 633 -13.35 21.42 6.22
N ASP A 634 -13.21 20.13 6.54
CA ASP A 634 -12.82 19.56 7.83
C ASP A 634 -11.31 19.68 8.11
N GLY A 635 -10.52 20.19 7.16
CA GLY A 635 -9.05 20.23 7.20
C GLY A 635 -8.37 18.90 6.85
N VAL A 636 -9.14 17.83 6.60
CA VAL A 636 -8.60 16.48 6.37
C VAL A 636 -8.09 16.34 4.95
N GLY A 637 -6.81 15.98 4.82
CA GLY A 637 -6.18 15.64 3.55
C GLY A 637 -6.58 14.25 3.06
N ARG A 638 -7.22 14.17 1.89
CA ARG A 638 -7.58 12.92 1.20
C ARG A 638 -6.80 12.84 -0.10
N ALA A 639 -6.04 11.76 -0.33
CA ALA A 639 -5.27 11.59 -1.55
C ALA A 639 -6.20 11.49 -2.77
N VAL A 640 -5.93 12.31 -3.80
CA VAL A 640 -6.66 12.28 -5.09
C VAL A 640 -5.96 11.32 -6.05
N GLY A 641 -4.62 11.31 -6.04
CA GLY A 641 -3.82 10.40 -6.84
C GLY A 641 -2.35 10.79 -6.95
N VAL A 642 -1.62 10.02 -7.75
CA VAL A 642 -0.25 10.30 -8.18
C VAL A 642 -0.21 10.25 -9.70
N THR A 643 0.46 11.21 -10.34
CA THR A 643 0.53 11.35 -11.82
C THR A 643 1.87 11.92 -12.24
N THR A 644 2.39 11.57 -13.42
CA THR A 644 3.55 12.24 -14.04
C THR A 644 3.17 13.46 -14.88
N GLY A 645 1.89 13.60 -15.24
CA GLY A 645 1.36 14.78 -15.92
C GLY A 645 1.22 15.98 -14.98
N SER A 646 1.12 17.19 -15.55
CA SER A 646 1.01 18.46 -14.81
C SER A 646 -0.43 18.84 -14.40
N SER A 647 -1.34 17.86 -14.39
CA SER A 647 -2.73 18.01 -13.94
C SER A 647 -3.32 16.69 -13.47
N LEU A 648 -4.34 16.78 -12.62
CA LEU A 648 -5.15 15.67 -12.13
C LEU A 648 -6.61 16.11 -11.93
N GLU A 649 -7.55 15.26 -12.31
CA GLU A 649 -8.98 15.48 -12.12
C GLU A 649 -9.46 14.80 -10.83
N ASP A 650 -10.08 15.57 -9.94
CA ASP A 650 -10.73 15.07 -8.72
C ASP A 650 -12.25 14.91 -8.92
N GLY A 651 -12.65 13.70 -9.35
CA GLY A 651 -14.06 13.29 -9.40
C GLY A 651 -14.69 12.98 -8.04
N GLY A 652 -13.92 13.05 -6.94
CA GLY A 652 -14.39 12.84 -5.57
C GLY A 652 -14.61 14.13 -4.78
N ALA A 653 -14.48 15.29 -5.41
CA ALA A 653 -14.80 16.59 -4.82
C ALA A 653 -16.33 16.72 -4.62
N PRO A 654 -16.82 17.40 -3.56
CA PRO A 654 -18.24 17.66 -3.41
C PRO A 654 -18.80 18.42 -4.64
N PRO A 655 -19.91 17.98 -5.26
CA PRO A 655 -20.40 18.56 -6.50
C PRO A 655 -20.90 20.01 -6.33
N ASP A 656 -21.63 20.26 -5.25
CA ASP A 656 -22.39 21.52 -5.04
C ASP A 656 -21.72 22.46 -4.00
N GLY A 657 -20.42 22.28 -3.75
CA GLY A 657 -19.64 23.04 -2.77
C GLY A 657 -18.64 24.02 -3.39
N ALA A 658 -18.04 24.87 -2.55
CA ALA A 658 -16.84 25.62 -2.92
C ALA A 658 -15.72 24.68 -3.41
N VAL A 659 -14.84 25.18 -4.28
CA VAL A 659 -13.69 24.40 -4.77
C VAL A 659 -12.79 24.06 -3.58
N PRO A 660 -12.51 22.77 -3.28
CA PRO A 660 -11.63 22.39 -2.19
C PRO A 660 -10.21 22.97 -2.38
N ARG A 661 -9.45 23.09 -1.30
CA ARG A 661 -8.02 23.42 -1.41
C ARG A 661 -7.25 22.15 -1.78
N TYR A 662 -6.20 22.27 -2.59
CA TYR A 662 -5.37 21.13 -2.97
C TYR A 662 -3.90 21.38 -2.66
N GLU A 663 -3.20 20.30 -2.31
CA GLU A 663 -1.75 20.24 -2.18
C GLU A 663 -1.16 19.38 -3.30
N VAL A 664 -0.07 19.85 -3.90
CA VAL A 664 0.70 19.08 -4.89
C VAL A 664 2.17 19.03 -4.49
N ALA A 665 2.73 17.84 -4.34
CA ALA A 665 4.15 17.61 -4.09
C ALA A 665 4.78 16.86 -5.27
N ALA A 666 5.92 17.33 -5.76
CA ALA A 666 6.75 16.62 -6.74
C ALA A 666 7.56 15.52 -6.04
N GLY A 667 7.99 14.49 -6.76
CA GLY A 667 8.79 13.40 -6.18
C GLY A 667 9.56 12.62 -7.23
N MET A 668 10.73 12.11 -6.83
CA MET A 668 11.69 11.40 -7.67
C MET A 668 12.58 10.53 -6.75
N GLY A 669 12.95 9.32 -7.18
CA GLY A 669 13.79 8.41 -6.38
C GLY A 669 13.24 7.99 -5.01
N GLY A 670 11.93 8.13 -4.77
CA GLY A 670 11.29 7.90 -3.47
C GLY A 670 11.10 9.16 -2.62
N ALA A 671 11.96 10.17 -2.79
CA ALA A 671 11.84 11.47 -2.13
C ALA A 671 10.65 12.29 -2.68
N TRP A 672 10.16 13.24 -1.87
CA TRP A 672 9.10 14.18 -2.23
C TRP A 672 9.48 15.61 -1.82
N SER A 673 9.01 16.59 -2.59
CA SER A 673 9.14 18.02 -2.30
C SER A 673 8.24 18.45 -1.15
N VAL A 674 8.46 19.67 -0.65
CA VAL A 674 7.44 20.41 0.08
C VAL A 674 6.17 20.50 -0.79
N PRO A 675 4.95 20.26 -0.24
CA PRO A 675 3.71 20.43 -0.98
C PRO A 675 3.40 21.91 -1.23
N VAL A 676 2.98 22.25 -2.45
CA VAL A 676 2.50 23.59 -2.81
C VAL A 676 0.98 23.59 -2.86
N ARG A 677 0.37 24.64 -2.29
CA ARG A 677 -1.08 24.78 -2.13
C ARG A 677 -1.70 25.57 -3.28
N THR A 678 -2.95 25.25 -3.60
CA THR A 678 -3.81 26.10 -4.44
C THR A 678 -3.90 27.51 -3.87
N VAL A 679 -3.54 28.50 -4.68
CA VAL A 679 -3.70 29.91 -4.31
C VAL A 679 -5.18 30.25 -4.29
N GLU A 680 -5.65 30.84 -3.19
CA GLU A 680 -7.03 31.28 -3.03
C GLU A 680 -7.24 32.60 -3.80
N PRO A 681 -8.29 32.72 -4.64
CA PRO A 681 -8.58 33.98 -5.32
C PRO A 681 -9.00 35.03 -4.29
N GLY A 682 -8.19 36.09 -4.16
CA GLY A 682 -8.55 37.24 -3.34
C GLY A 682 -9.83 37.91 -3.82
N PRO A 683 -10.54 38.65 -2.96
CA PRO A 683 -11.75 39.36 -3.36
C PRO A 683 -11.45 40.33 -4.52
N PRO A 684 -12.35 40.45 -5.51
CA PRO A 684 -12.14 41.33 -6.66
C PRO A 684 -12.00 42.78 -6.18
N THR A 685 -10.78 43.31 -6.27
CA THR A 685 -10.52 44.74 -6.10
C THR A 685 -11.03 45.42 -7.37
N GLY A 686 -11.89 46.43 -7.22
CA GLY A 686 -12.84 46.83 -8.25
C GLY A 686 -12.26 47.32 -9.58
N ASP A 687 -13.09 47.19 -10.62
CA ASP A 687 -12.83 47.68 -11.98
C ASP A 687 -12.53 49.18 -12.03
N PRO A 688 -11.86 49.62 -13.11
CA PRO A 688 -12.28 50.84 -13.79
C PRO A 688 -12.79 50.58 -15.23
N THR A 689 -13.99 51.11 -15.49
CA THR A 689 -14.64 51.44 -16.78
C THR A 689 -15.59 50.42 -17.46
N SER A 690 -16.85 50.85 -17.52
CA SER A 690 -18.05 50.36 -18.24
C SER A 690 -18.00 50.79 -19.74
N PRO A 691 -19.03 50.66 -20.62
CA PRO A 691 -20.51 50.53 -20.42
C PRO A 691 -21.16 49.34 -21.18
N THR A 692 -22.49 49.16 -21.34
CA THR A 692 -23.74 49.35 -20.55
C THR A 692 -24.91 49.16 -21.53
N GLY A 693 -25.96 48.39 -21.18
CA GLY A 693 -27.16 48.14 -22.03
C GLY A 693 -27.67 46.70 -21.93
N VAL A 694 -28.65 46.28 -21.11
CA VAL A 694 -29.85 46.91 -20.49
C VAL A 694 -30.99 47.16 -21.51
N PRO A 695 -32.27 46.75 -21.28
CA PRO A 695 -32.86 45.91 -20.22
C PRO A 695 -33.71 44.71 -20.72
N ALA A 696 -34.38 44.01 -19.79
CA ALA A 696 -35.56 43.17 -20.04
C ALA A 696 -36.83 43.78 -19.40
N PRO A 697 -38.03 43.28 -19.77
CA PRO A 697 -39.12 43.05 -18.81
C PRO A 697 -39.59 41.57 -18.86
N ALA A 698 -39.84 40.83 -17.78
CA ALA A 698 -40.64 41.09 -16.57
C ALA A 698 -42.16 40.84 -16.76
N GLY A 699 -42.73 39.85 -16.05
CA GLY A 699 -44.17 39.55 -16.06
C GLY A 699 -44.55 38.14 -15.59
N ALA A 700 -45.04 38.01 -14.37
CA ALA A 700 -45.78 36.87 -13.81
C ALA A 700 -46.99 37.44 -13.02
N PRO A 701 -47.94 36.67 -12.44
CA PRO A 701 -48.06 35.20 -12.33
C PRO A 701 -49.47 34.62 -12.69
N GLY A 702 -49.64 33.31 -12.57
CA GLY A 702 -50.96 32.63 -12.61
C GLY A 702 -50.88 31.14 -12.25
N ARG A 703 -51.88 30.60 -11.53
CA ARG A 703 -51.94 29.18 -11.06
C ARG A 703 -53.41 28.69 -11.02
N PRO A 704 -53.66 27.42 -10.65
CA PRO A 704 -54.20 26.30 -11.46
C PRO A 704 -55.76 26.26 -11.44
N PRO A 705 -56.51 25.16 -11.73
CA PRO A 705 -56.18 23.81 -12.24
C PRO A 705 -56.88 23.48 -13.59
N VAL A 706 -56.86 22.26 -14.16
CA VAL A 706 -57.64 21.03 -13.84
C VAL A 706 -57.11 19.83 -14.68
N ARG A 707 -57.38 18.59 -14.25
CA ARG A 707 -57.19 17.30 -14.97
C ARG A 707 -58.58 16.67 -15.24
N PRO A 708 -58.80 15.85 -16.30
CA PRO A 708 -58.32 14.46 -16.29
C PRO A 708 -57.95 13.88 -17.69
N GLU A 709 -57.71 12.56 -17.75
CA GLU A 709 -58.06 11.53 -18.79
C GLU A 709 -58.20 11.93 -20.29
N ALA A 710 -57.80 11.13 -21.29
CA ALA A 710 -57.14 9.81 -21.41
C ALA A 710 -56.41 9.75 -22.81
N THR A 711 -56.05 8.67 -23.54
CA THR A 711 -56.29 7.20 -23.51
C THR A 711 -55.14 6.47 -24.28
N ALA A 712 -55.20 5.13 -24.43
CA ALA A 712 -54.42 4.33 -25.39
C ALA A 712 -55.00 4.44 -26.84
N GLU A 713 -54.52 3.81 -27.93
CA GLU A 713 -53.53 2.74 -28.24
C GLU A 713 -53.07 2.95 -29.73
N ALA A 714 -52.24 2.19 -30.46
CA ALA A 714 -51.59 0.86 -30.35
C ALA A 714 -50.24 0.82 -31.14
N ALA A 715 -49.78 -0.34 -31.64
CA ALA A 715 -48.47 -0.50 -32.32
C ALA A 715 -48.43 -1.43 -33.59
N PRO A 716 -47.48 -2.38 -33.81
CA PRO A 716 -46.64 -2.49 -35.04
C PRO A 716 -47.01 -3.72 -35.93
N PRO A 717 -46.30 -4.08 -37.07
CA PRO A 717 -45.00 -3.64 -37.62
C PRO A 717 -45.11 -3.11 -39.10
N THR A 718 -44.27 -3.33 -40.15
CA THR A 718 -43.41 -4.43 -40.68
C THR A 718 -42.05 -3.97 -41.27
N ARG A 719 -41.22 -4.93 -41.75
CA ARG A 719 -39.82 -4.79 -42.20
C ARG A 719 -39.64 -4.24 -43.63
N GLY A 720 -38.51 -3.58 -43.89
CA GLY A 720 -37.91 -3.33 -45.21
C GLY A 720 -36.41 -3.03 -45.05
N ARG A 721 -35.58 -3.31 -46.07
CA ARG A 721 -34.10 -3.17 -46.02
C ARG A 721 -33.58 -2.66 -47.37
N ASP A 722 -32.74 -1.62 -47.34
CA ASP A 722 -31.48 -1.45 -48.09
C ASP A 722 -31.06 0.05 -48.14
N GLU A 723 -29.78 0.29 -48.35
CA GLU A 723 -29.09 1.60 -48.37
C GLU A 723 -28.81 2.08 -49.83
N PRO A 724 -28.11 3.22 -50.10
CA PRO A 724 -27.80 4.38 -49.24
C PRO A 724 -28.30 5.73 -49.82
N GLY A 725 -28.46 6.75 -48.97
CA GLY A 725 -28.82 8.11 -49.40
C GLY A 725 -28.30 9.19 -48.46
N ALA A 726 -27.51 10.13 -49.00
CA ALA A 726 -26.81 11.17 -48.24
C ALA A 726 -27.74 12.17 -47.52
N GLY A 727 -27.21 12.86 -46.49
CA GLY A 727 -27.67 14.21 -46.17
C GLY A 727 -28.28 14.50 -44.79
N SER A 728 -27.77 13.89 -43.70
CA SER A 728 -27.93 14.45 -42.35
C SER A 728 -26.59 14.49 -41.63
N PRO A 729 -26.25 15.58 -40.91
CA PRO A 729 -25.03 15.63 -40.11
C PRO A 729 -25.19 14.69 -38.91
N ALA A 730 -24.58 13.51 -39.00
CA ALA A 730 -24.48 12.62 -37.86
C ALA A 730 -23.81 13.38 -36.70
N LEU A 731 -24.47 13.41 -35.54
CA LEU A 731 -23.86 13.85 -34.29
C LEU A 731 -22.51 13.13 -34.14
N ALA A 732 -21.42 13.89 -34.06
CA ALA A 732 -20.09 13.33 -33.98
C ALA A 732 -19.96 12.55 -32.65
N GLY A 733 -20.17 11.24 -32.73
CA GLY A 733 -19.98 10.33 -31.60
C GLY A 733 -18.59 10.53 -31.02
N SER A 734 -18.50 10.53 -29.69
CA SER A 734 -17.23 10.80 -29.03
C SER A 734 -16.20 9.72 -29.36
N ALA A 735 -14.92 10.03 -29.12
CA ALA A 735 -13.87 9.01 -29.17
C ALA A 735 -14.14 7.80 -28.25
N ALA A 736 -15.06 7.93 -27.27
CA ALA A 736 -15.49 6.85 -26.39
C ALA A 736 -16.67 6.03 -26.94
N ASP A 737 -17.57 6.64 -27.71
CA ASP A 737 -18.65 5.93 -28.43
C ASP A 737 -18.10 5.08 -29.59
N ALA A 738 -16.92 5.43 -30.11
CA ALA A 738 -16.20 4.68 -31.14
C ALA A 738 -15.41 3.47 -30.61
N LEU A 739 -15.34 3.26 -29.29
CA LEU A 739 -14.67 2.10 -28.70
C LEU A 739 -15.56 0.84 -28.76
N PRO A 740 -15.00 -0.35 -29.01
CA PRO A 740 -15.78 -1.59 -28.94
C PRO A 740 -16.30 -1.84 -27.51
N PRO A 741 -17.41 -2.57 -27.34
CA PRO A 741 -17.98 -2.87 -26.03
C PRO A 741 -17.10 -3.83 -25.20
N PRO A 742 -17.10 -3.73 -23.86
CA PRO A 742 -16.41 -4.67 -22.99
C PRO A 742 -17.15 -6.02 -22.98
N VAL A 743 -16.41 -7.13 -23.09
CA VAL A 743 -17.00 -8.48 -23.23
C VAL A 743 -16.83 -9.34 -21.98
N GLY A 744 -17.73 -10.31 -21.79
CA GLY A 744 -17.62 -11.28 -20.70
C GLY A 744 -17.85 -10.71 -19.29
N LEU A 745 -18.65 -9.64 -19.18
CA LEU A 745 -19.05 -9.02 -17.92
C LEU A 745 -19.76 -10.03 -17.00
N ARG A 746 -19.22 -10.25 -15.79
CA ARG A 746 -19.75 -11.21 -14.80
C ARG A 746 -19.34 -10.84 -13.37
N TRP A 747 -20.05 -11.40 -12.39
CA TRP A 747 -19.61 -11.46 -10.99
C TRP A 747 -18.83 -12.76 -10.77
N ALA A 748 -17.65 -12.69 -10.15
CA ALA A 748 -16.82 -13.84 -9.77
C ALA A 748 -15.84 -13.43 -8.66
N ASP A 749 -15.59 -14.31 -7.69
CA ASP A 749 -14.70 -14.07 -6.54
C ASP A 749 -14.99 -12.73 -5.80
N GLU A 750 -16.27 -12.47 -5.52
CA GLU A 750 -16.78 -11.22 -4.93
C GLU A 750 -16.40 -9.92 -5.69
N ARG A 751 -16.11 -10.04 -6.99
CA ARG A 751 -15.70 -8.93 -7.85
C ARG A 751 -16.41 -8.94 -9.21
N LEU A 752 -16.67 -7.76 -9.73
CA LEU A 752 -17.12 -7.54 -11.10
C LEU A 752 -15.92 -7.64 -12.05
N ARG A 753 -16.01 -8.52 -13.05
CA ARG A 753 -14.94 -8.79 -14.03
C ARG A 753 -15.46 -8.72 -15.46
N TRP A 754 -14.61 -8.29 -16.39
CA TRP A 754 -14.82 -8.21 -17.84
C TRP A 754 -13.47 -8.33 -18.57
N ALA A 755 -13.48 -8.45 -19.90
CA ALA A 755 -12.31 -8.26 -20.74
C ALA A 755 -12.32 -6.84 -21.35
N TRP A 756 -11.19 -6.12 -21.24
CA TRP A 756 -11.08 -4.74 -21.70
C TRP A 756 -11.15 -4.64 -23.23
N PRO A 757 -11.93 -3.71 -23.79
CA PRO A 757 -11.95 -3.48 -25.23
C PRO A 757 -10.64 -2.87 -25.73
N ALA A 758 -10.24 -3.22 -26.95
CA ALA A 758 -9.03 -2.68 -27.57
C ALA A 758 -9.10 -1.15 -27.67
N GLY A 759 -8.05 -0.46 -27.19
CA GLY A 759 -7.99 1.01 -27.12
C GLY A 759 -8.66 1.64 -25.89
N CYS A 760 -9.38 0.87 -25.07
CA CYS A 760 -10.02 1.35 -23.84
C CYS A 760 -9.11 1.12 -22.62
N THR A 761 -8.73 2.20 -21.92
CA THR A 761 -7.86 2.16 -20.72
C THR A 761 -8.55 2.66 -19.45
N GLU A 762 -9.64 3.40 -19.60
CA GLU A 762 -10.48 3.93 -18.53
C GLU A 762 -11.94 3.59 -18.83
N MET A 763 -12.73 3.25 -17.82
CA MET A 763 -14.16 2.90 -18.01
C MET A 763 -14.99 3.30 -16.78
N MET A 764 -16.21 3.79 -17.00
CA MET A 764 -17.15 4.07 -15.92
C MET A 764 -17.95 2.81 -15.56
N VAL A 765 -17.88 2.41 -14.29
CA VAL A 765 -18.77 1.41 -13.68
C VAL A 765 -19.87 2.16 -12.93
N VAL A 766 -21.12 1.93 -13.31
CA VAL A 766 -22.29 2.63 -12.76
C VAL A 766 -23.26 1.59 -12.19
N CYS A 767 -23.75 1.75 -10.96
CA CYS A 767 -24.65 0.79 -10.34
C CYS A 767 -25.70 1.41 -9.39
N ARG A 768 -26.88 0.79 -9.33
CA ARG A 768 -28.00 1.20 -8.45
C ARG A 768 -28.95 0.02 -8.15
N PRO A 769 -29.69 0.03 -7.02
CA PRO A 769 -30.53 -1.11 -6.62
C PRO A 769 -31.92 -1.13 -7.26
N ASP A 770 -32.43 0.02 -7.72
CA ASP A 770 -33.83 0.23 -8.11
C ASP A 770 -34.13 0.10 -9.62
N GLY A 771 -33.11 0.01 -10.48
CA GLY A 771 -33.27 -0.23 -11.91
C GLY A 771 -31.96 -0.16 -12.72
N PRO A 772 -31.96 -0.56 -14.00
CA PRO A 772 -30.76 -0.47 -14.84
C PRO A 772 -30.34 1.00 -15.09
N PRO A 773 -29.07 1.40 -14.84
CA PRO A 773 -28.63 2.77 -15.09
C PRO A 773 -28.75 3.16 -16.57
N THR A 774 -29.32 4.33 -16.86
CA THR A 774 -29.57 4.76 -18.25
C THR A 774 -28.33 5.36 -18.91
N ALA A 775 -27.59 6.20 -18.19
CA ALA A 775 -26.41 6.94 -18.65
C ALA A 775 -25.25 6.87 -17.64
N ALA A 776 -24.06 7.33 -18.04
CA ALA A 776 -22.86 7.30 -17.21
C ALA A 776 -22.93 8.23 -15.98
N ASP A 777 -23.82 9.23 -16.04
CA ASP A 777 -24.07 10.30 -15.07
C ASP A 777 -25.42 10.18 -14.36
N ASP A 778 -26.07 9.00 -14.42
CA ASP A 778 -27.37 8.72 -13.79
C ASP A 778 -27.39 9.20 -12.31
N PRO A 779 -28.20 10.23 -11.97
CA PRO A 779 -28.15 10.90 -10.67
C PRO A 779 -28.68 10.04 -9.51
N ARG A 780 -29.22 8.85 -9.79
CA ARG A 780 -29.64 7.86 -8.79
C ARG A 780 -28.66 6.69 -8.68
N ALA A 781 -27.54 6.71 -9.40
CA ALA A 781 -26.54 5.65 -9.40
C ALA A 781 -25.22 6.04 -8.73
N GLN A 782 -24.54 5.04 -8.19
CA GLN A 782 -23.15 5.13 -7.78
C GLN A 782 -22.28 4.89 -9.01
N ALA A 783 -21.60 5.94 -9.48
CA ALA A 783 -20.68 5.90 -10.61
C ALA A 783 -19.22 5.96 -10.12
N ARG A 784 -18.34 5.12 -10.68
CA ARG A 784 -16.90 5.11 -10.40
C ARG A 784 -16.10 4.85 -11.67
N LYS A 785 -15.11 5.69 -11.94
CA LYS A 785 -14.09 5.43 -12.97
C LYS A 785 -13.14 4.33 -12.50
N VAL A 786 -12.85 3.39 -13.38
CA VAL A 786 -11.88 2.31 -13.19
C VAL A 786 -10.84 2.40 -14.32
N THR A 787 -9.57 2.12 -14.02
CA THR A 787 -8.49 2.01 -15.02
C THR A 787 -8.09 0.54 -15.19
N ASN A 788 -7.54 0.17 -16.34
CA ASN A 788 -7.06 -1.19 -16.57
C ASN A 788 -5.99 -1.62 -15.55
N THR A 789 -5.00 -0.75 -15.27
CA THR A 789 -3.96 -1.02 -14.26
C THR A 789 -4.55 -1.29 -12.87
N ARG A 790 -5.55 -0.51 -12.43
CA ARG A 790 -6.17 -0.74 -11.11
C ARG A 790 -7.05 -1.98 -11.12
N TYR A 791 -7.77 -2.24 -12.20
CA TYR A 791 -8.56 -3.46 -12.40
C TYR A 791 -7.71 -4.73 -12.33
N GLU A 792 -6.51 -4.70 -12.93
CA GLU A 792 -5.54 -5.81 -12.92
C GLU A 792 -4.95 -6.04 -11.53
N ILE A 793 -4.48 -4.98 -10.85
CA ILE A 793 -3.97 -5.04 -9.46
C ILE A 793 -5.04 -5.57 -8.49
N ASP A 794 -6.29 -5.12 -8.63
CA ASP A 794 -7.40 -5.54 -7.78
C ASP A 794 -8.00 -6.91 -8.17
N GLY A 795 -7.62 -7.50 -9.31
CA GLY A 795 -8.23 -8.74 -9.81
C GLY A 795 -9.73 -8.62 -10.10
N GLY A 796 -10.20 -7.41 -10.45
CA GLY A 796 -11.61 -7.07 -10.64
C GLY A 796 -12.18 -6.09 -9.60
N VAL A 797 -13.39 -5.61 -9.85
CA VAL A 797 -13.95 -4.41 -9.18
C VAL A 797 -14.95 -4.77 -8.08
N PRO A 798 -14.73 -4.35 -6.82
CA PRO A 798 -15.68 -4.58 -5.73
C PRO A 798 -16.92 -3.69 -5.89
N LEU A 799 -18.11 -4.27 -5.76
CA LEU A 799 -19.40 -3.55 -5.81
C LEU A 799 -20.00 -3.39 -4.40
N PRO A 800 -20.87 -2.40 -4.16
CA PRO A 800 -21.48 -2.18 -2.85
C PRO A 800 -22.28 -3.40 -2.37
N PRO A 801 -22.38 -3.62 -1.04
CA PRO A 801 -23.29 -4.60 -0.46
C PRO A 801 -24.75 -4.17 -0.68
N GLY A 802 -25.64 -5.16 -0.73
CA GLY A 802 -27.07 -4.98 -1.06
C GLY A 802 -27.41 -5.56 -2.43
N ARG A 803 -28.53 -6.29 -2.50
CA ARG A 803 -29.05 -6.95 -3.71
C ARG A 803 -30.59 -6.82 -3.73
N PRO A 804 -31.23 -6.64 -4.90
CA PRO A 804 -30.65 -6.66 -6.24
C PRO A 804 -29.77 -5.42 -6.51
N LEU A 805 -28.84 -5.56 -7.45
CA LEU A 805 -27.97 -4.47 -7.89
C LEU A 805 -27.83 -4.54 -9.41
N TYR A 806 -28.27 -3.49 -10.10
CA TYR A 806 -28.09 -3.33 -11.54
C TYR A 806 -26.79 -2.57 -11.81
N VAL A 807 -26.07 -2.99 -12.84
CA VAL A 807 -24.75 -2.47 -13.21
C VAL A 807 -24.72 -2.16 -14.72
N ALA A 808 -24.06 -1.08 -15.09
CA ALA A 808 -23.77 -0.70 -16.47
C ALA A 808 -22.30 -0.27 -16.60
N LEU A 809 -21.69 -0.57 -17.75
CA LEU A 809 -20.33 -0.18 -18.12
C LEU A 809 -20.35 0.78 -19.31
N PHE A 810 -19.65 1.91 -19.20
CA PHE A 810 -19.51 2.89 -20.28
C PHE A 810 -18.03 3.14 -20.56
N CYS A 811 -17.56 2.79 -21.77
CA CYS A 811 -16.18 2.99 -22.22
C CYS A 811 -15.75 4.45 -22.07
N CYS A 812 -14.48 4.72 -21.77
CA CYS A 812 -13.93 6.08 -21.80
C CYS A 812 -12.74 6.19 -22.75
N ALA A 813 -12.61 7.35 -23.39
CA ALA A 813 -11.47 7.73 -24.20
C ALA A 813 -10.96 9.10 -23.76
N ARG A 814 -9.72 9.46 -24.13
CA ARG A 814 -9.22 10.82 -23.95
C ARG A 814 -9.18 11.57 -25.29
N GLN A 815 -9.91 12.66 -25.36
CA GLN A 815 -10.01 13.53 -26.53
C GLN A 815 -9.48 14.91 -26.15
N ALA A 816 -8.41 15.36 -26.80
CA ALA A 816 -7.65 16.56 -26.43
C ALA A 816 -7.26 16.62 -24.93
N GLY A 817 -6.92 15.47 -24.34
CA GLY A 817 -6.56 15.33 -22.92
C GLY A 817 -7.75 15.24 -21.95
N ARG A 818 -8.95 15.69 -22.34
CA ARG A 818 -10.19 15.55 -21.56
C ARG A 818 -10.69 14.11 -21.61
N LEU A 819 -11.17 13.59 -20.48
CA LEU A 819 -11.90 12.32 -20.47
C LEU A 819 -13.28 12.52 -21.10
N VAL A 820 -13.64 11.67 -22.05
CA VAL A 820 -15.00 11.56 -22.58
C VAL A 820 -15.50 10.14 -22.33
N VAL A 821 -16.77 10.00 -22.00
CA VAL A 821 -17.43 8.73 -21.67
C VAL A 821 -18.47 8.42 -22.73
N ALA A 822 -18.60 7.15 -23.12
CA ALA A 822 -19.60 6.71 -24.08
C ALA A 822 -21.01 7.08 -23.59
N THR A 823 -21.83 7.55 -24.52
CA THR A 823 -23.24 7.89 -24.30
C THR A 823 -24.11 6.65 -24.07
N SER A 824 -23.65 5.49 -24.53
CA SER A 824 -24.34 4.20 -24.40
C SER A 824 -23.54 3.21 -23.53
N ALA A 825 -24.26 2.37 -22.78
CA ALA A 825 -23.64 1.34 -21.95
C ALA A 825 -23.21 0.16 -22.83
N GLY A 826 -21.89 -0.08 -22.93
CA GLY A 826 -21.31 -1.17 -23.71
C GLY A 826 -21.53 -2.56 -23.10
N ALA A 827 -21.82 -2.66 -21.81
CA ALA A 827 -22.29 -3.89 -21.18
C ALA A 827 -23.16 -3.60 -19.94
N ARG A 828 -24.01 -4.56 -19.56
CA ARG A 828 -24.93 -4.48 -18.42
C ARG A 828 -24.92 -5.80 -17.64
N LEU A 829 -25.23 -5.75 -16.34
CA LEU A 829 -25.38 -6.94 -15.50
C LEU A 829 -26.40 -6.66 -14.39
N GLN A 830 -27.19 -7.66 -14.02
CA GLN A 830 -28.06 -7.61 -12.85
C GLN A 830 -27.63 -8.70 -11.86
N LEU A 831 -27.27 -8.28 -10.64
CA LEU A 831 -27.03 -9.19 -9.52
C LEU A 831 -28.34 -9.35 -8.75
N ALA A 832 -28.89 -10.56 -8.72
CA ALA A 832 -30.08 -10.89 -7.96
C ALA A 832 -29.77 -11.04 -6.45
N SER A 833 -30.82 -11.19 -5.63
CA SER A 833 -30.70 -11.50 -4.19
C SER A 833 -30.49 -13.00 -3.90
N GLY A 834 -30.26 -13.79 -4.95
CA GLY A 834 -29.77 -15.17 -4.91
C GLY A 834 -28.62 -15.33 -5.92
N GLY A 835 -27.84 -16.40 -5.80
CA GLY A 835 -26.55 -16.55 -6.50
C GLY A 835 -26.62 -16.60 -8.05
N ASP A 836 -25.46 -16.36 -8.66
CA ASP A 836 -25.13 -16.52 -10.08
C ASP A 836 -26.07 -15.87 -11.10
N GLY A 837 -26.01 -14.54 -11.17
CA GLY A 837 -26.51 -13.76 -12.30
C GLY A 837 -25.64 -13.95 -13.56
N ALA A 838 -26.01 -14.90 -14.42
CA ALA A 838 -25.47 -14.99 -15.77
C ALA A 838 -25.93 -13.79 -16.64
N GLY A 839 -25.04 -13.23 -17.46
CA GLY A 839 -25.27 -11.99 -18.19
C GLY A 839 -26.20 -12.09 -19.40
N ARG A 840 -26.71 -10.92 -19.83
CA ARG A 840 -27.36 -10.64 -21.12
C ARG A 840 -26.87 -9.30 -21.64
#